data_AF-A0A2Z6QQS1-F1
#
_entry.id   AF-A0A2Z6QQS1-F1
#
_cell.length_a   1.000
_cell.length_b   1.000
_cell.length_c   1.000
_cell.angle_alpha   90.00
_cell.angle_beta   90.00
_cell.angle_gamma   90.00
#
_symmetry.space_group_name_H-M   'P 1'
#
loop_
_entity.id
_entity.type
_entity.pdbx_description
1 polymer ?
#
loop_
_entity_poly.entity_id
_entity_poly.type
_entity_poly.pdbx_seq_one_letter_code
_entity_poly.pdbx_strand_id
1 'polypeptide(L)'
;MTSPYLTDDCIYHILRYLQGYHYRSTLFKCGLVNRFWCRAAIPLLYANPFFFRPNKKYYLIILTLISCFNKEEILQLKNKIKFNINDEYKPLFEYPKYFKSYDCDSANHKIIRWINHFSNPNDKILECFCLTFHHTILKHCVNIEQFNISINYSLIKFNLNFNISISNLIKLNSLALCGLKDLDGMEFLSNIANHCLNLKELKMELICISHPEIQEKLCTIIQRQNSLEKLKISRFALSDNIFSSLEFQTHSLVSIVFSYINFSNISFKNFINLNNLNTLEFFNCGDTNPLNRYEILKFASFKLKRLKFFYNTWNENIEPTIIKYLGPSLKSLSLFEKSITIPVIRDVSMYCLNLLILKMIIVNIKNIDSLVFPYFKNLKIRKLDINIYGILCENMKNNLMKLANNISINVEEISLWFSGDKLQPLKIFLEHCHNYLKKISLKFGVTHFLSKPEFSKLILNYIDKSNNSLKILKIGEVERILNNEDLSLLGEIIAKGIKILIVHRDFQIGNILINSDDTFESYYLNLFIPVSTYISDMGLCGEVDNKDKTNIYGVIFYLSLNCAHDRELVLNICNGIRPEIPEIPELKSNWYIDLIKKCWDPKHNNRPNIELIISILHKKYCDDDDKEYEKAERYLNKGYKEISQLTTHPQAIYTSWLLSPYTESLAIDFTELNNDNKK
;
A
#
# COMPACT_ATOMS: atom_id res chain seq x y z
N MET A 1 29.78 0.05 -29.75
CA MET A 1 28.86 1.06 -29.19
C MET A 1 28.71 0.77 -27.70
N THR A 2 28.57 1.79 -26.85
CA THR A 2 28.39 1.61 -25.40
C THR A 2 27.05 0.97 -25.05
N SER A 3 27.05 0.13 -24.01
CA SER A 3 25.83 -0.46 -23.44
C SER A 3 25.02 0.60 -22.68
N PRO A 4 23.67 0.59 -22.73
CA PRO A 4 22.84 1.56 -22.03
C PRO A 4 22.87 1.32 -20.51
N TYR A 5 23.71 2.08 -19.81
CA TYR A 5 23.66 2.19 -18.35
C TYR A 5 22.28 2.74 -17.92
N LEU A 6 21.60 2.06 -16.98
CA LEU A 6 20.41 2.61 -16.34
C LEU A 6 20.81 3.89 -15.61
N THR A 7 20.35 5.05 -16.11
CA THR A 7 20.76 6.34 -15.55
C THR A 7 20.39 6.46 -14.08
N ASP A 8 21.14 7.30 -13.35
CA ASP A 8 20.93 7.55 -11.93
C ASP A 8 19.47 7.95 -11.62
N ASP A 9 18.81 8.68 -12.54
CA ASP A 9 17.38 9.00 -12.49
C ASP A 9 16.48 7.76 -12.54
N CYS A 10 16.74 6.82 -13.45
CA CYS A 10 15.99 5.56 -13.55
C CYS A 10 16.14 4.72 -12.28
N ILE A 11 17.36 4.62 -11.73
CA ILE A 11 17.61 3.91 -10.47
C ILE A 11 16.88 4.63 -9.31
N TYR A 12 16.93 5.96 -9.26
CA TYR A 12 16.21 6.74 -8.25
C TYR A 12 14.69 6.55 -8.36
N HIS A 13 14.12 6.49 -9.57
CA HIS A 13 12.71 6.20 -9.79
C HIS A 13 12.31 4.79 -9.29
N ILE A 14 13.14 3.77 -9.52
CA ILE A 14 12.94 2.41 -8.99
C ILE A 14 12.96 2.43 -7.45
N LEU A 15 13.98 3.05 -6.84
CA LEU A 15 14.08 3.14 -5.38
C LEU A 15 12.91 3.93 -4.77
N ARG A 16 12.42 4.98 -5.44
CA ARG A 16 11.25 5.75 -5.00
C ARG A 16 9.95 4.94 -5.06
N TYR A 17 9.83 3.98 -5.99
CA TYR A 17 8.71 3.03 -6.00
C TYR A 17 8.76 2.09 -4.78
N LEU A 18 9.96 1.63 -4.40
CA LEU A 18 10.19 0.78 -3.22
C LEU A 18 10.05 1.52 -1.87
N GLN A 19 9.79 2.83 -1.86
CA GLN A 19 9.52 3.60 -0.64
C GLN A 19 8.19 3.22 0.04
N GLY A 20 7.27 2.58 -0.68
CA GLY A 20 5.99 2.11 -0.14
C GLY A 20 6.13 1.12 1.01
N TYR A 21 5.17 1.15 1.94
CA TYR A 21 5.15 0.37 3.19
C TYR A 21 5.54 -1.12 3.00
N HIS A 22 5.02 -1.77 1.95
CA HIS A 22 5.23 -3.19 1.67
C HIS A 22 6.65 -3.53 1.18
N TYR A 23 7.34 -2.58 0.53
CA TYR A 23 8.65 -2.80 -0.12
C TYR A 23 9.83 -2.25 0.70
N ARG A 24 9.57 -1.75 1.90
CA ARG A 24 10.54 -1.03 2.72
C ARG A 24 11.70 -1.90 3.22
N SER A 25 11.50 -3.21 3.36
CA SER A 25 12.55 -4.20 3.61
C SER A 25 13.45 -4.40 2.38
N THR A 26 12.86 -4.46 1.19
CA THR A 26 13.59 -4.47 -0.10
C THR A 26 14.41 -3.20 -0.26
N LEU A 27 13.85 -2.03 0.03
CA LEU A 27 14.58 -0.75 -0.02
C LEU A 27 15.74 -0.70 1.00
N PHE A 28 15.62 -1.35 2.16
CA PHE A 28 16.76 -1.52 3.07
C PHE A 28 17.85 -2.41 2.46
N LYS A 29 17.50 -3.56 1.85
CA LYS A 29 18.46 -4.41 1.13
C LYS A 29 19.13 -3.67 -0.04
N CYS A 30 18.39 -2.85 -0.78
CA CYS A 30 18.94 -1.95 -1.80
C CYS A 30 20.02 -1.02 -1.23
N GLY A 31 19.85 -0.52 0.00
CA GLY A 31 20.83 0.31 0.68
C GLY A 31 22.17 -0.38 1.01
N LEU A 32 22.26 -1.71 0.85
CA LEU A 32 23.46 -2.51 1.08
C LEU A 32 24.22 -2.88 -0.21
N VAL A 33 23.65 -2.61 -1.40
CA VAL A 33 24.18 -3.07 -2.70
C VAL A 33 25.54 -2.43 -3.04
N ASN A 34 25.61 -1.10 -3.01
CA ASN A 34 26.85 -0.35 -3.20
C ASN A 34 26.70 1.11 -2.71
N ARG A 35 27.77 1.91 -2.77
CA ARG A 35 27.80 3.31 -2.29
C ARG A 35 26.74 4.22 -2.95
N PHE A 36 26.42 4.03 -4.24
CA PHE A 36 25.40 4.83 -4.92
C PHE A 36 24.00 4.44 -4.44
N TRP A 37 23.68 3.14 -4.48
CA TRP A 37 22.39 2.62 -4.03
C TRP A 37 22.12 2.92 -2.55
N CYS A 38 23.17 2.88 -1.71
CA CYS A 38 23.12 3.32 -0.32
C CYS A 38 22.73 4.80 -0.19
N ARG A 39 23.43 5.70 -0.91
CA ARG A 39 23.15 7.14 -0.91
C ARG A 39 21.75 7.50 -1.44
N ALA A 40 21.21 6.73 -2.38
CA ALA A 40 19.86 6.95 -2.91
C ALA A 40 18.74 6.33 -2.05
N ALA A 41 18.96 5.14 -1.48
CA ALA A 41 17.96 4.43 -0.67
C ALA A 41 17.80 4.99 0.76
N ILE A 42 18.90 5.40 1.41
CA ILE A 42 18.88 5.87 2.80
C ILE A 42 17.97 7.11 3.01
N PRO A 43 17.99 8.15 2.15
CA PRO A 43 17.04 9.26 2.27
C PRO A 43 15.58 8.81 2.12
N LEU A 44 15.30 7.89 1.20
CA LEU A 44 13.94 7.37 0.97
C LEU A 44 13.44 6.53 2.15
N LEU A 45 14.33 5.79 2.82
CA LEU A 45 14.03 5.10 4.07
C LEU A 45 13.74 6.11 5.20
N TYR A 46 14.64 7.05 5.47
CA TYR A 46 14.51 7.98 6.59
C TYR A 46 13.53 9.15 6.34
N ALA A 47 12.92 9.24 5.16
CA ALA A 47 11.80 10.13 4.87
C ALA A 47 10.60 9.96 5.82
N ASN A 48 10.32 8.74 6.29
CA ASN A 48 9.37 8.46 7.36
C ASN A 48 9.81 7.21 8.15
N PRO A 49 10.55 7.36 9.26
CA PRO A 49 11.07 6.23 10.04
C PRO A 49 10.04 5.64 11.03
N PHE A 50 8.99 6.39 11.39
CA PHE A 50 8.05 6.00 12.45
C PHE A 50 6.84 5.19 11.94
N PHE A 51 6.52 5.22 10.64
CA PHE A 51 5.42 4.50 10.00
C PHE A 51 5.64 2.97 9.81
N PHE A 52 5.97 2.22 10.88
CA PHE A 52 6.31 0.78 10.79
C PHE A 52 5.65 -0.03 11.92
N ARG A 53 5.13 -1.24 11.61
CA ARG A 53 4.66 -2.23 12.61
C ARG A 53 5.80 -2.67 13.57
N PRO A 54 5.48 -3.17 14.78
CA PRO A 54 6.49 -3.62 15.73
C PRO A 54 7.10 -4.98 15.34
N ASN A 55 8.32 -4.99 14.78
CA ASN A 55 9.25 -6.13 14.84
C ASN A 55 10.16 -5.96 16.07
N LYS A 56 10.55 -7.06 16.74
CA LYS A 56 11.38 -7.10 17.97
C LYS A 56 12.59 -6.14 17.97
N LYS A 57 13.18 -5.80 16.80
CA LYS A 57 14.35 -4.90 16.65
C LYS A 57 14.06 -3.42 16.29
N TYR A 58 12.81 -2.92 16.29
CA TYR A 58 12.50 -1.54 15.84
C TYR A 58 13.26 -0.43 16.60
N TYR A 59 13.70 -0.68 17.84
CA TYR A 59 14.39 0.30 18.69
C TYR A 59 15.75 0.74 18.13
N LEU A 60 16.36 -0.06 17.25
CA LEU A 60 17.61 0.30 16.57
C LEU A 60 17.47 1.60 15.75
N ILE A 61 16.26 1.91 15.26
CA ILE A 61 15.96 3.19 14.60
C ILE A 61 16.09 4.35 15.60
N ILE A 62 15.57 4.20 16.82
CA ILE A 62 15.64 5.25 17.85
C ILE A 62 17.09 5.46 18.27
N LEU A 63 17.85 4.39 18.55
CA LEU A 63 19.28 4.49 18.85
C LEU A 63 20.07 5.15 17.72
N THR A 64 19.81 4.77 16.46
CA THR A 64 20.47 5.36 15.28
C THR A 64 20.21 6.88 15.16
N LEU A 65 19.01 7.33 15.55
CA LEU A 65 18.68 8.75 15.60
C LEU A 65 19.33 9.47 16.79
N ILE A 66 19.41 8.83 17.96
CA ILE A 66 20.10 9.39 19.13
C ILE A 66 21.61 9.52 18.87
N SER A 67 22.23 8.59 18.13
CA SER A 67 23.63 8.73 17.66
C SER A 67 23.87 9.90 16.71
N CYS A 68 22.83 10.56 16.18
CA CYS A 68 22.98 11.81 15.41
C CYS A 68 23.05 13.06 16.29
N PHE A 69 22.77 12.95 17.59
CA PHE A 69 22.78 14.07 18.53
C PHE A 69 24.18 14.34 19.08
N ASN A 70 24.39 15.55 19.62
CA ASN A 70 25.65 15.91 20.28
C ASN A 70 25.75 15.31 21.71
N LYS A 71 26.94 15.35 22.32
CA LYS A 71 27.19 14.72 23.64
C LYS A 71 26.30 15.29 24.77
N GLU A 72 25.96 16.58 24.72
CA GLU A 72 25.07 17.22 25.70
C GLU A 72 23.61 16.79 25.51
N GLU A 73 23.15 16.73 24.26
CA GLU A 73 21.81 16.24 23.90
C GLU A 73 21.61 14.77 24.28
N ILE A 74 22.63 13.91 24.09
CA ILE A 74 22.62 12.52 24.54
C ILE A 74 22.61 12.45 26.08
N LEU A 75 23.41 13.28 26.76
CA LEU A 75 23.45 13.34 28.22
C LEU A 75 22.10 13.79 28.82
N GLN A 76 21.41 14.75 28.21
CA GLN A 76 20.07 15.18 28.62
C GLN A 76 19.06 14.02 28.59
N LEU A 77 19.13 13.14 27.58
CA LEU A 77 18.30 11.93 27.51
C LEU A 77 18.73 10.86 28.54
N LYS A 78 20.04 10.60 28.68
CA LYS A 78 20.59 9.64 29.66
C LYS A 78 20.26 10.03 31.11
N ASN A 79 20.16 11.33 31.39
CA ASN A 79 19.75 11.87 32.71
C ASN A 79 18.27 11.63 33.03
N LYS A 80 17.42 11.29 32.04
CA LYS A 80 16.03 10.86 32.29
C LYS A 80 15.94 9.34 32.44
N ILE A 81 16.59 8.59 31.55
CA ILE A 81 16.55 7.13 31.48
C ILE A 81 17.93 6.62 31.10
N LYS A 82 18.48 5.65 31.86
CA LYS A 82 19.76 5.01 31.53
C LYS A 82 19.59 4.02 30.37
N PHE A 83 20.31 4.23 29.27
CA PHE A 83 20.39 3.30 28.14
C PHE A 83 21.82 3.27 27.58
N ASN A 84 22.21 2.12 27.01
CA ASN A 84 23.52 1.94 26.41
C ASN A 84 23.53 2.44 24.96
N ILE A 85 24.44 3.36 24.65
CA ILE A 85 24.75 3.85 23.32
C ILE A 85 26.22 4.28 23.31
N ASN A 86 26.90 4.15 22.17
CA ASN A 86 28.29 4.58 22.03
C ASN A 86 28.33 6.08 21.67
N ASP A 87 28.77 6.92 22.62
CA ASP A 87 28.85 8.39 22.47
C ASP A 87 30.01 8.86 21.59
N GLU A 88 30.84 7.93 21.09
CA GLU A 88 31.91 8.17 20.13
C GLU A 88 31.54 7.70 18.71
N TYR A 89 30.48 6.89 18.57
CA TYR A 89 30.02 6.42 17.27
C TYR A 89 29.32 7.56 16.50
N LYS A 90 30.00 8.08 15.47
CA LYS A 90 29.43 9.05 14.53
C LYS A 90 28.77 8.33 13.34
N PRO A 91 27.44 8.46 13.13
CA PRO A 91 26.76 7.85 11.99
C PRO A 91 27.28 8.34 10.63
N LEU A 92 27.29 7.44 9.64
CA LEU A 92 27.68 7.75 8.24
C LEU A 92 26.76 8.79 7.57
N PHE A 93 25.53 8.94 8.05
CA PHE A 93 24.52 9.83 7.50
C PHE A 93 23.85 10.65 8.60
N GLU A 94 23.50 11.90 8.27
CA GLU A 94 22.74 12.80 9.13
C GLU A 94 21.23 12.50 9.00
N TYR A 95 20.82 11.30 9.44
CA TYR A 95 19.48 10.74 9.22
C TYR A 95 18.28 11.69 9.48
N PRO A 96 18.28 12.58 10.51
CA PRO A 96 17.20 13.54 10.72
C PRO A 96 16.97 14.51 9.55
N LYS A 97 18.01 14.86 8.78
CA LYS A 97 17.89 15.80 7.65
C LYS A 97 17.09 15.24 6.47
N TYR A 98 16.87 13.93 6.42
CA TYR A 98 16.06 13.26 5.40
C TYR A 98 14.58 13.20 5.73
N PHE A 99 14.16 13.56 6.95
CA PHE A 99 12.76 13.45 7.37
C PHE A 99 11.86 14.31 6.49
N LYS A 100 10.83 13.69 5.92
CA LYS A 100 9.77 14.33 5.12
C LYS A 100 8.43 14.29 5.83
N SER A 101 8.17 13.22 6.58
CA SER A 101 6.95 13.02 7.36
C SER A 101 7.31 12.66 8.79
N TYR A 102 6.78 13.42 9.75
CA TYR A 102 6.99 13.20 11.18
C TYR A 102 5.65 13.06 11.89
N ASP A 103 5.56 12.07 12.76
CA ASP A 103 4.33 11.67 13.44
C ASP A 103 4.64 11.42 14.92
N CYS A 104 4.19 12.33 15.78
CA CYS A 104 4.57 12.31 17.19
C CYS A 104 4.03 11.06 17.92
N ASP A 105 2.84 10.60 17.55
CA ASP A 105 2.18 9.41 18.14
C ASP A 105 2.97 8.13 17.80
N SER A 106 3.30 7.96 16.53
CA SER A 106 4.08 6.83 16.02
C SER A 106 5.50 6.80 16.60
N ALA A 107 6.09 7.96 16.88
CA ALA A 107 7.36 8.07 17.59
C ALA A 107 7.20 7.72 19.07
N ASN A 108 6.23 8.31 19.78
CA ASN A 108 5.93 8.03 21.19
C ASN A 108 5.66 6.54 21.43
N HIS A 109 4.79 5.90 20.64
CA HIS A 109 4.48 4.48 20.76
C HIS A 109 5.75 3.61 20.68
N LYS A 110 6.68 3.94 19.77
CA LYS A 110 7.95 3.22 19.61
C LYS A 110 8.94 3.51 20.74
N ILE A 111 9.02 4.76 21.22
CA ILE A 111 9.89 5.15 22.33
C ILE A 111 9.45 4.48 23.63
N ILE A 112 8.17 4.56 23.97
CA ILE A 112 7.57 3.90 25.14
C ILE A 112 7.78 2.39 25.07
N ARG A 113 7.46 1.74 23.93
CA ARG A 113 7.63 0.29 23.78
C ARG A 113 9.10 -0.15 23.85
N TRP A 114 10.04 0.69 23.42
CA TRP A 114 11.49 0.42 23.56
C TRP A 114 11.91 0.48 25.03
N ILE A 115 11.56 1.57 25.71
CA ILE A 115 11.90 1.78 27.12
C ILE A 115 11.33 0.66 27.99
N ASN A 116 10.06 0.30 27.77
CA ASN A 116 9.35 -0.75 28.50
C ASN A 116 9.91 -2.17 28.22
N HIS A 117 10.91 -2.33 27.34
CA HIS A 117 11.61 -3.60 27.10
C HIS A 117 12.80 -3.82 28.06
N PHE A 118 13.38 -2.76 28.64
CA PHE A 118 14.56 -2.83 29.52
C PHE A 118 14.43 -2.04 30.83
N SER A 119 13.32 -1.32 31.01
CA SER A 119 13.01 -0.55 32.22
C SER A 119 11.49 -0.50 32.41
N ASN A 120 11.02 -0.07 33.58
CA ASN A 120 9.60 0.21 33.83
C ASN A 120 9.45 1.57 34.57
N PRO A 121 9.82 2.69 33.93
CA PRO A 121 9.75 4.01 34.55
C PRO A 121 8.30 4.53 34.63
N ASN A 122 8.05 5.47 35.52
CA ASN A 122 6.73 6.10 35.61
C ASN A 122 6.43 7.04 34.41
N ASP A 123 5.14 7.31 34.20
CA ASP A 123 4.63 8.08 33.06
C ASP A 123 5.28 9.46 32.92
N LYS A 124 5.59 10.14 34.04
CA LYS A 124 6.23 11.48 34.02
C LYS A 124 7.68 11.44 33.51
N ILE A 125 8.40 10.35 33.80
CA ILE A 125 9.77 10.15 33.28
C ILE A 125 9.71 9.85 31.77
N LEU A 126 8.74 9.03 31.34
CA LEU A 126 8.49 8.78 29.92
C LEU A 126 8.07 10.06 29.17
N GLU A 127 7.18 10.87 29.75
CA GLU A 127 6.77 12.19 29.24
C GLU A 127 7.99 13.09 29.03
N CYS A 128 8.81 13.27 30.08
CA CYS A 128 10.04 14.06 30.02
C CYS A 128 11.04 13.54 28.97
N PHE A 129 11.21 12.23 28.84
CA PHE A 129 12.10 11.64 27.84
C PHE A 129 11.58 11.92 26.42
N CYS A 130 10.30 11.68 26.17
CA CYS A 130 9.68 11.92 24.87
C CYS A 130 9.72 13.40 24.49
N LEU A 131 9.36 14.32 25.41
CA LEU A 131 9.49 15.77 25.23
C LEU A 131 10.91 16.17 24.81
N THR A 132 11.92 15.65 25.52
CA THR A 132 13.34 15.93 25.22
C THR A 132 13.73 15.37 23.85
N PHE A 133 13.31 14.14 23.53
CA PHE A 133 13.57 13.53 22.22
C PHE A 133 12.92 14.31 21.07
N HIS A 134 11.65 14.71 21.20
CA HIS A 134 10.93 15.52 20.22
C HIS A 134 11.60 16.88 20.02
N HIS A 135 11.93 17.57 21.11
CA HIS A 135 12.60 18.88 21.07
C HIS A 135 13.98 18.80 20.39
N THR A 136 14.75 17.75 20.65
CA THR A 136 16.08 17.56 20.03
C THR A 136 15.98 17.13 18.56
N ILE A 137 15.20 16.07 18.24
CA ILE A 137 15.13 15.57 16.86
C ILE A 137 14.61 16.62 15.87
N LEU A 138 13.69 17.48 16.29
CA LEU A 138 13.10 18.52 15.43
C LEU A 138 14.01 19.73 15.17
N LYS A 139 15.09 19.92 15.97
CA LYS A 139 16.19 20.85 15.64
C LYS A 139 17.04 20.31 14.49
N HIS A 140 17.34 19.01 14.50
CA HIS A 140 18.16 18.34 13.48
C HIS A 140 17.40 18.06 12.18
N CYS A 141 16.07 18.08 12.20
CA CYS A 141 15.22 18.03 11.01
C CYS A 141 15.22 19.37 10.26
N VAL A 142 15.32 19.36 8.93
CA VAL A 142 15.36 20.58 8.10
C VAL A 142 14.49 20.52 6.83
N ASN A 143 13.74 19.45 6.61
CA ASN A 143 13.03 19.15 5.37
C ASN A 143 11.61 18.57 5.56
N ILE A 144 11.00 18.75 6.73
CA ILE A 144 9.67 18.20 7.03
C ILE A 144 8.62 18.87 6.12
N GLU A 145 7.86 18.04 5.40
CA GLU A 145 6.75 18.44 4.55
C GLU A 145 5.40 18.03 5.14
N GLN A 146 5.38 17.03 6.03
CA GLN A 146 4.19 16.54 6.70
C GLN A 146 4.43 16.44 8.22
N PHE A 147 3.57 17.04 9.02
CA PHE A 147 3.66 16.99 10.48
C PHE A 147 2.33 16.54 11.11
N ASN A 148 2.36 15.45 11.87
CA ASN A 148 1.20 14.91 12.58
C ASN A 148 1.43 14.97 14.09
N ILE A 149 0.52 15.64 14.80
CA ILE A 149 0.46 15.72 16.25
C ILE A 149 -0.76 14.93 16.73
N SER A 150 -0.56 14.12 17.78
CA SER A 150 -1.61 13.51 18.58
C SER A 150 -1.23 13.61 20.05
N ILE A 151 -2.17 14.08 20.87
CA ILE A 151 -1.99 14.30 22.32
C ILE A 151 -2.89 13.37 23.16
N ASN A 152 -3.86 12.68 22.52
CA ASN A 152 -4.87 11.85 23.21
C ASN A 152 -4.82 10.35 22.87
N TYR A 153 -3.88 9.89 22.03
CA TYR A 153 -3.68 8.47 21.73
C TYR A 153 -2.36 7.89 22.27
N SER A 154 -1.46 8.74 22.76
CA SER A 154 -0.34 8.35 23.60
C SER A 154 -0.83 7.84 24.97
N LEU A 155 -0.13 6.85 25.52
CA LEU A 155 -0.36 6.31 26.88
C LEU A 155 -0.08 7.32 28.01
N ILE A 156 0.39 8.51 27.66
CA ILE A 156 0.93 9.55 28.52
C ILE A 156 0.41 10.89 28.00
N LYS A 157 0.14 11.85 28.90
CA LYS A 157 -0.13 13.24 28.50
C LYS A 157 1.10 13.84 27.79
N PHE A 158 0.88 14.87 26.98
CA PHE A 158 1.98 15.49 26.25
C PHE A 158 1.73 16.99 26.06
N ASN A 159 2.58 17.83 26.65
CA ASN A 159 2.54 19.27 26.47
C ASN A 159 3.33 19.69 25.21
N LEU A 160 2.80 20.61 24.38
CA LEU A 160 3.43 21.05 23.12
C LEU A 160 4.57 22.08 23.29
N ASN A 161 5.35 21.98 24.36
CA ASN A 161 6.50 22.84 24.64
C ASN A 161 7.77 22.42 23.88
N PHE A 162 7.64 22.16 22.57
CA PHE A 162 8.76 22.00 21.64
C PHE A 162 8.60 22.95 20.45
N ASN A 163 9.69 23.62 20.07
CA ASN A 163 9.68 24.53 18.93
C ASN A 163 10.21 23.84 17.67
N ILE A 164 9.44 23.93 16.59
CA ILE A 164 9.85 23.52 15.25
C ILE A 164 10.61 24.69 14.60
N SER A 165 11.75 24.42 13.95
CA SER A 165 12.48 25.44 13.21
C SER A 165 11.63 26.06 12.10
N ILE A 166 11.72 27.39 11.94
CA ILE A 166 10.98 28.15 10.92
C ILE A 166 11.23 27.61 9.49
N SER A 167 12.43 27.07 9.23
CA SER A 167 12.81 26.42 7.97
C SER A 167 12.07 25.11 7.67
N ASN A 168 11.52 24.41 8.68
CA ASN A 168 10.54 23.34 8.48
C ASN A 168 9.13 23.93 8.31
N LEU A 169 8.71 24.91 9.14
CA LEU A 169 7.36 25.50 9.07
C LEU A 169 7.03 26.06 7.68
N ILE A 170 7.99 26.71 7.01
CA ILE A 170 7.84 27.23 5.64
C ILE A 170 7.67 26.11 4.58
N LYS A 171 8.16 24.90 4.86
CA LYS A 171 8.13 23.72 3.97
C LYS A 171 6.94 22.79 4.20
N LEU A 172 6.12 23.02 5.24
CA LEU A 172 4.98 22.15 5.54
C LEU A 172 3.91 22.25 4.45
N ASN A 173 3.69 21.12 3.78
CA ASN A 173 2.60 20.90 2.82
C ASN A 173 1.37 20.26 3.50
N SER A 174 1.56 19.51 4.59
CA SER A 174 0.49 18.87 5.35
C SER A 174 0.68 19.02 6.86
N LEU A 175 -0.39 19.36 7.57
CA LEU A 175 -0.44 19.44 9.03
C LEU A 175 -1.65 18.66 9.56
N ALA A 176 -1.44 17.85 10.59
CA ALA A 176 -2.51 17.23 11.37
C ALA A 176 -2.38 17.59 12.85
N LEU A 177 -3.44 18.17 13.42
CA LEU A 177 -3.55 18.59 14.81
C LEU A 177 -4.63 17.75 15.49
N CYS A 178 -4.23 16.70 16.20
CA CYS A 178 -5.17 15.81 16.90
C CYS A 178 -5.04 15.94 18.42
N GLY A 179 -6.17 16.21 19.08
CA GLY A 179 -6.31 16.08 20.52
C GLY A 179 -5.79 17.25 21.37
N LEU A 180 -5.61 18.45 20.81
CA LEU A 180 -5.34 19.65 21.63
C LEU A 180 -6.41 19.79 22.71
N LYS A 181 -5.96 20.06 23.94
CA LYS A 181 -6.74 20.35 25.14
C LYS A 181 -5.99 21.45 25.89
N ASP A 182 -6.72 22.30 26.60
CA ASP A 182 -6.18 23.39 27.41
C ASP A 182 -5.34 24.39 26.58
N LEU A 183 -4.67 25.37 27.22
CA LEU A 183 -3.87 26.40 26.54
C LEU A 183 -2.50 25.89 26.04
N ASP A 184 -2.17 24.62 26.29
CA ASP A 184 -0.90 24.01 25.91
C ASP A 184 -0.73 23.98 24.38
N GLY A 185 0.39 24.53 23.90
CA GLY A 185 0.67 24.67 22.48
C GLY A 185 0.13 25.94 21.81
N MET A 186 -0.38 26.93 22.57
CA MET A 186 -0.77 28.23 22.00
C MET A 186 0.39 29.00 21.34
N GLU A 187 1.62 28.87 21.86
CA GLU A 187 2.83 29.36 21.18
C GLU A 187 3.03 28.63 19.84
N PHE A 188 2.96 27.30 19.86
CA PHE A 188 3.13 26.46 18.68
C PHE A 188 2.09 26.77 17.58
N LEU A 189 0.81 26.92 17.94
CA LEU A 189 -0.25 27.36 17.00
C LEU A 189 0.01 28.77 16.46
N SER A 190 0.54 29.68 17.28
CA SER A 190 0.91 31.03 16.84
C SER A 190 2.11 31.03 15.88
N ASN A 191 3.10 30.15 16.11
CA ASN A 191 4.24 29.94 15.22
C ASN A 191 3.82 29.34 13.87
N ILE A 192 2.86 28.40 13.85
CA ILE A 192 2.20 27.96 12.59
C ILE A 192 1.50 29.13 11.92
N ALA A 193 0.62 29.85 12.63
CA ALA A 193 -0.18 30.95 12.08
C ALA A 193 0.69 32.07 11.48
N ASN A 194 1.90 32.28 12.00
CA ASN A 194 2.83 33.31 11.54
C ASN A 194 3.76 32.89 10.40
N HIS A 195 4.18 31.62 10.35
CA HIS A 195 5.27 31.18 9.45
C HIS A 195 4.89 30.07 8.46
N CYS A 196 3.79 29.37 8.70
CA CYS A 196 3.31 28.26 7.87
C CYS A 196 2.16 28.73 6.98
N LEU A 197 2.50 29.19 5.76
CA LEU A 197 1.56 29.86 4.83
C LEU A 197 1.24 29.04 3.56
N ASN A 198 1.80 27.82 3.43
CA ASN A 198 1.74 27.01 2.20
C ASN A 198 1.14 25.60 2.41
N LEU A 199 0.35 25.39 3.47
CA LEU A 199 -0.33 24.11 3.71
C LEU A 199 -1.30 23.80 2.57
N LYS A 200 -1.09 22.66 1.92
CA LYS A 200 -2.05 22.06 0.98
C LYS A 200 -3.09 21.22 1.69
N GLU A 201 -2.77 20.64 2.84
CA GLU A 201 -3.66 19.74 3.59
C GLU A 201 -3.63 20.01 5.09
N LEU A 202 -4.76 20.47 5.64
CA LEU A 202 -4.95 20.69 7.08
C LEU A 202 -5.95 19.67 7.64
N LYS A 203 -5.57 18.95 8.70
CA LYS A 203 -6.45 18.09 9.48
C LYS A 203 -6.52 18.61 10.91
N MET A 204 -7.73 18.77 11.44
CA MET A 204 -7.99 19.17 12.81
C MET A 204 -8.92 18.16 13.47
N GLU A 205 -8.50 17.61 14.60
CA GLU A 205 -9.35 16.76 15.44
C GLU A 205 -9.27 17.23 16.89
N LEU A 206 -10.36 17.78 17.43
CA LEU A 206 -10.42 18.23 18.83
C LEU A 206 -11.42 17.37 19.61
N ILE A 207 -11.08 17.04 20.86
CA ILE A 207 -11.82 16.06 21.68
C ILE A 207 -12.56 16.73 22.86
N CYS A 208 -12.34 18.03 23.07
CA CYS A 208 -12.96 18.84 24.11
C CYS A 208 -13.56 20.14 23.54
N ILE A 209 -14.32 20.84 24.37
CA ILE A 209 -14.77 22.22 24.12
C ILE A 209 -13.53 23.06 23.81
N SER A 210 -13.40 23.54 22.59
CA SER A 210 -12.23 24.33 22.17
C SER A 210 -12.26 25.70 22.87
N HIS A 211 -11.19 26.05 23.59
CA HIS A 211 -11.03 27.39 24.13
C HIS A 211 -11.15 28.41 22.97
N PRO A 212 -11.84 29.56 23.14
CA PRO A 212 -12.10 30.50 22.04
C PRO A 212 -10.83 30.92 21.31
N GLU A 213 -9.73 31.14 22.05
CA GLU A 213 -8.42 31.48 21.50
C GLU A 213 -7.83 30.39 20.59
N ILE A 214 -8.00 29.10 20.91
CA ILE A 214 -7.53 27.99 20.06
C ILE A 214 -8.32 28.01 18.75
N GLN A 215 -9.63 28.24 18.83
CA GLN A 215 -10.49 28.36 17.66
C GLN A 215 -10.10 29.58 16.81
N GLU A 216 -9.77 30.73 17.42
CA GLU A 216 -9.25 31.92 16.74
C GLU A 216 -7.92 31.64 16.03
N LYS A 217 -6.94 30.98 16.68
CA LYS A 217 -5.68 30.62 16.03
C LYS A 217 -5.89 29.64 14.88
N LEU A 218 -6.80 28.68 14.99
CA LEU A 218 -7.14 27.77 13.89
C LEU A 218 -7.84 28.49 12.73
N CYS A 219 -8.73 29.45 13.00
CA CYS A 219 -9.27 30.35 11.97
C CYS A 219 -8.14 31.16 11.29
N THR A 220 -7.21 31.72 12.06
CA THR A 220 -6.07 32.51 11.54
C THR A 220 -5.17 31.64 10.65
N ILE A 221 -4.91 30.39 11.04
CA ILE A 221 -4.16 29.43 10.23
C ILE A 221 -4.85 29.20 8.89
N ILE A 222 -6.17 28.99 8.86
CA ILE A 222 -6.93 28.79 7.60
C ILE A 222 -6.92 30.07 6.74
N GLN A 223 -7.16 31.24 7.35
CA GLN A 223 -7.20 32.54 6.68
C GLN A 223 -5.88 32.91 6.00
N ARG A 224 -4.74 32.55 6.60
CA ARG A 224 -3.39 32.93 6.14
C ARG A 224 -2.72 31.96 5.18
N GLN A 225 -3.37 30.87 4.75
CA GLN A 225 -2.78 29.99 3.72
C GLN A 225 -2.88 30.63 2.32
N ASN A 226 -1.83 30.52 1.53
CA ASN A 226 -1.81 30.96 0.13
C ASN A 226 -2.64 30.05 -0.80
N SER A 227 -2.75 28.75 -0.48
CA SER A 227 -3.50 27.78 -1.30
C SER A 227 -3.81 26.47 -0.55
N LEU A 228 -4.81 26.50 0.34
CA LEU A 228 -5.26 25.31 1.07
C LEU A 228 -6.15 24.40 0.20
N GLU A 229 -5.59 23.33 -0.36
CA GLU A 229 -6.31 22.40 -1.24
C GLU A 229 -7.31 21.49 -0.50
N LYS A 230 -7.03 21.11 0.75
CA LYS A 230 -7.78 20.09 1.49
C LYS A 230 -7.92 20.42 2.97
N LEU A 231 -9.12 20.21 3.49
CA LEU A 231 -9.46 20.43 4.90
C LEU A 231 -10.21 19.22 5.48
N LYS A 232 -9.74 18.68 6.61
CA LYS A 232 -10.48 17.71 7.43
C LYS A 232 -10.76 18.30 8.81
N ILE A 233 -12.02 18.27 9.24
CA ILE A 233 -12.47 18.70 10.56
C ILE A 233 -13.14 17.52 11.26
N SER A 234 -12.69 17.17 12.46
CA SER A 234 -13.09 15.98 13.20
C SER A 234 -13.39 16.27 14.67
N ARG A 235 -14.51 15.77 15.21
CA ARG A 235 -14.96 15.88 16.62
C ARG A 235 -15.08 17.32 17.18
N PHE A 236 -14.89 18.32 16.32
CA PHE A 236 -14.69 19.73 16.66
C PHE A 236 -16.00 20.45 17.02
N ALA A 237 -15.96 21.30 18.05
CA ALA A 237 -17.05 22.21 18.43
C ALA A 237 -17.16 23.38 17.43
N LEU A 238 -17.82 23.11 16.30
CA LEU A 238 -17.79 23.95 15.10
C LEU A 238 -18.69 25.19 15.25
N SER A 239 -18.10 26.37 15.07
CA SER A 239 -18.79 27.66 15.04
C SER A 239 -18.75 28.27 13.63
N ASP A 240 -19.59 29.27 13.38
CA ASP A 240 -19.61 30.00 12.11
C ASP A 240 -18.27 30.71 11.81
N ASN A 241 -17.42 30.97 12.81
CA ASN A 241 -16.08 31.55 12.62
C ASN A 241 -15.16 30.64 11.79
N ILE A 242 -15.27 29.31 11.96
CA ILE A 242 -14.53 28.37 11.11
C ILE A 242 -15.11 28.37 9.69
N PHE A 243 -16.43 28.55 9.51
CA PHE A 243 -17.05 28.65 8.19
C PHE A 243 -16.74 29.97 7.47
N SER A 244 -16.61 31.10 8.17
CA SER A 244 -16.11 32.37 7.58
C SER A 244 -14.62 32.31 7.26
N SER A 245 -13.80 31.57 8.02
CA SER A 245 -12.39 31.35 7.67
C SER A 245 -12.20 30.70 6.29
N LEU A 246 -13.19 29.96 5.79
CA LEU A 246 -13.14 29.33 4.47
C LEU A 246 -13.28 30.32 3.30
N GLU A 247 -13.80 31.54 3.52
CA GLU A 247 -14.00 32.53 2.45
C GLU A 247 -12.66 33.01 1.84
N PHE A 248 -11.60 32.94 2.65
CA PHE A 248 -10.20 33.20 2.26
C PHE A 248 -9.61 32.09 1.37
N GLN A 249 -10.28 30.94 1.26
CA GLN A 249 -9.83 29.74 0.53
C GLN A 249 -10.80 29.33 -0.60
N THR A 250 -11.60 30.28 -1.08
CA THR A 250 -12.65 30.09 -2.12
C THR A 250 -12.12 29.56 -3.46
N HIS A 251 -10.90 29.93 -3.84
CA HIS A 251 -10.25 29.50 -5.08
C HIS A 251 -9.24 28.35 -4.89
N SER A 252 -8.98 27.92 -3.66
CA SER A 252 -7.98 26.89 -3.32
C SER A 252 -8.60 25.57 -2.86
N LEU A 253 -9.68 25.59 -2.06
CA LEU A 253 -10.25 24.36 -1.50
C LEU A 253 -10.88 23.44 -2.55
N VAL A 254 -10.29 22.25 -2.70
CA VAL A 254 -10.73 21.18 -3.61
C VAL A 254 -11.47 20.06 -2.85
N SER A 255 -11.13 19.81 -1.58
CA SER A 255 -11.70 18.71 -0.79
C SER A 255 -11.98 19.09 0.66
N ILE A 256 -13.21 18.83 1.15
CA ILE A 256 -13.58 19.01 2.56
C ILE A 256 -14.12 17.70 3.13
N VAL A 257 -13.66 17.34 4.33
CA VAL A 257 -14.09 16.14 5.06
C VAL A 257 -14.52 16.53 6.48
N PHE A 258 -15.78 16.27 6.83
CA PHE A 258 -16.31 16.43 8.17
C PHE A 258 -16.42 15.06 8.86
N SER A 259 -16.09 14.98 10.15
CA SER A 259 -16.14 13.74 10.93
C SER A 259 -16.63 14.01 12.37
N TYR A 260 -17.64 13.29 12.86
CA TYR A 260 -18.21 13.48 14.21
C TYR A 260 -18.60 14.94 14.51
N ILE A 261 -19.19 15.64 13.53
CA ILE A 261 -19.59 17.05 13.63
C ILE A 261 -21.10 17.18 13.80
N ASN A 262 -21.54 18.02 14.74
CA ASN A 262 -22.93 18.44 14.88
C ASN A 262 -23.18 19.75 14.11
N PHE A 263 -24.13 19.74 13.17
CA PHE A 263 -24.50 20.89 12.34
C PHE A 263 -25.75 21.64 12.83
N SER A 264 -26.37 21.24 13.95
CA SER A 264 -27.66 21.78 14.44
C SER A 264 -27.74 23.31 14.59
N ASN A 265 -26.61 24.02 14.62
CA ASN A 265 -26.51 25.49 14.71
C ASN A 265 -25.59 26.15 13.64
N ILE A 266 -25.15 25.44 12.58
CA ILE A 266 -24.13 25.96 11.62
C ILE A 266 -24.76 26.57 10.36
N SER A 267 -24.23 27.71 9.89
CA SER A 267 -24.64 28.35 8.64
C SER A 267 -23.78 27.94 7.43
N PHE A 268 -24.42 27.44 6.37
CA PHE A 268 -23.76 27.13 5.08
C PHE A 268 -23.56 28.36 4.16
N LYS A 269 -23.90 29.59 4.60
CA LYS A 269 -23.82 30.82 3.79
C LYS A 269 -22.42 31.08 3.21
N ASN A 270 -21.38 30.80 3.97
CA ASN A 270 -20.00 31.13 3.58
C ASN A 270 -19.37 29.98 2.77
N PHE A 271 -19.95 28.78 2.89
CA PHE A 271 -19.52 27.54 2.22
C PHE A 271 -19.93 27.49 0.74
N ILE A 272 -21.04 28.13 0.34
CA ILE A 272 -21.51 28.12 -1.07
C ILE A 272 -20.54 28.84 -2.05
N ASN A 273 -19.64 29.67 -1.55
CA ASN A 273 -18.70 30.47 -2.34
C ASN A 273 -17.40 29.72 -2.72
N LEU A 274 -17.25 28.45 -2.29
CA LEU A 274 -16.02 27.66 -2.46
C LEU A 274 -15.84 27.12 -3.89
N ASN A 275 -15.70 28.02 -4.87
CA ASN A 275 -15.69 27.80 -6.32
C ASN A 275 -15.04 26.48 -6.82
N ASN A 276 -13.90 26.09 -6.26
CA ASN A 276 -13.13 24.91 -6.70
C ASN A 276 -13.47 23.60 -5.96
N LEU A 277 -14.45 23.60 -5.04
CA LEU A 277 -14.81 22.44 -4.22
C LEU A 277 -15.34 21.28 -5.07
N ASN A 278 -14.63 20.15 -4.98
CA ASN A 278 -14.73 19.03 -5.90
C ASN A 278 -15.09 17.72 -5.19
N THR A 279 -14.74 17.60 -3.91
CA THR A 279 -15.04 16.45 -3.04
C THR A 279 -15.54 16.91 -1.67
N LEU A 280 -16.65 16.33 -1.21
CA LEU A 280 -17.27 16.61 0.08
C LEU A 280 -17.68 15.30 0.76
N GLU A 281 -17.26 15.09 2.01
CA GLU A 281 -17.48 13.82 2.71
C GLU A 281 -17.91 14.05 4.16
N PHE A 282 -18.97 13.36 4.59
CA PHE A 282 -19.51 13.42 5.95
C PHE A 282 -19.47 12.04 6.62
N PHE A 283 -18.89 11.99 7.82
CA PHE A 283 -18.66 10.76 8.58
C PHE A 283 -19.17 10.91 10.03
N ASN A 284 -20.17 10.14 10.46
CA ASN A 284 -20.80 10.24 11.79
C ASN A 284 -21.27 11.67 12.13
N CYS A 285 -21.73 12.43 11.14
CA CYS A 285 -22.23 13.79 11.35
C CYS A 285 -23.69 13.79 11.83
N GLY A 286 -24.05 14.74 12.69
CA GLY A 286 -25.39 14.90 13.28
C GLY A 286 -26.00 16.27 12.99
N ASP A 287 -27.33 16.35 12.96
CA ASP A 287 -28.14 17.57 12.85
C ASP A 287 -29.61 17.16 13.09
N THR A 288 -30.26 17.85 14.01
CA THR A 288 -31.63 17.58 14.45
C THR A 288 -32.62 18.65 13.99
N ASN A 289 -32.15 19.76 13.42
CA ASN A 289 -32.97 20.94 13.13
C ASN A 289 -33.37 21.01 11.64
N PRO A 290 -34.58 21.50 11.30
CA PRO A 290 -35.18 21.25 10.00
C PRO A 290 -34.59 22.08 8.85
N LEU A 291 -34.18 21.35 7.81
CA LEU A 291 -34.22 21.68 6.37
C LEU A 291 -33.71 23.04 5.86
N ASN A 292 -34.29 24.16 6.28
CA ASN A 292 -34.16 25.45 5.59
C ASN A 292 -32.71 25.94 5.46
N ARG A 293 -31.81 25.56 6.38
CA ARG A 293 -30.37 25.87 6.31
C ARG A 293 -29.67 25.22 5.11
N TYR A 294 -30.13 24.05 4.66
CA TYR A 294 -29.53 23.31 3.54
C TYR A 294 -30.04 23.79 2.18
N GLU A 295 -31.13 24.56 2.13
CA GLU A 295 -31.60 25.17 0.87
C GLU A 295 -30.59 26.14 0.25
N ILE A 296 -29.73 26.77 1.04
CA ILE A 296 -28.73 27.72 0.53
C ILE A 296 -27.75 27.06 -0.45
N LEU A 297 -27.59 25.73 -0.41
CA LEU A 297 -26.80 24.95 -1.36
C LEU A 297 -27.32 25.05 -2.81
N LYS A 298 -28.56 25.52 -3.03
CA LYS A 298 -29.07 25.85 -4.38
C LYS A 298 -28.33 27.01 -5.05
N PHE A 299 -27.56 27.77 -4.28
CA PHE A 299 -26.70 28.87 -4.74
C PHE A 299 -25.21 28.52 -4.69
N ALA A 300 -24.85 27.23 -4.57
CA ALA A 300 -23.45 26.79 -4.59
C ALA A 300 -22.78 27.14 -5.93
N SER A 301 -21.68 27.89 -5.86
CA SER A 301 -20.85 28.27 -7.01
C SER A 301 -20.10 27.08 -7.62
N PHE A 302 -19.82 26.06 -6.82
CA PHE A 302 -18.95 24.94 -7.15
C PHE A 302 -19.68 23.76 -7.81
N LYS A 303 -18.92 23.00 -8.62
CA LYS A 303 -19.42 21.81 -9.35
C LYS A 303 -18.83 20.53 -8.73
N LEU A 304 -19.43 20.12 -7.62
CA LEU A 304 -19.01 19.00 -6.78
C LEU A 304 -19.06 17.68 -7.58
N LYS A 305 -17.93 16.98 -7.72
CA LYS A 305 -17.87 15.72 -8.48
C LYS A 305 -17.98 14.48 -7.59
N ARG A 306 -17.73 14.60 -6.28
CA ARG A 306 -17.74 13.50 -5.31
C ARG A 306 -18.44 13.89 -4.02
N LEU A 307 -19.40 13.07 -3.60
CA LEU A 307 -20.12 13.20 -2.32
C LEU A 307 -20.10 11.86 -1.56
N LYS A 308 -19.94 11.90 -0.23
CA LYS A 308 -20.08 10.71 0.62
C LYS A 308 -20.87 11.00 1.90
N PHE A 309 -21.73 10.06 2.25
CA PHE A 309 -22.42 9.99 3.54
C PHE A 309 -22.09 8.67 4.23
N PHE A 310 -21.72 8.71 5.51
CA PHE A 310 -21.20 7.55 6.22
C PHE A 310 -21.54 7.59 7.72
N TYR A 311 -22.37 6.64 8.21
CA TYR A 311 -22.85 6.60 9.61
C TYR A 311 -23.50 7.89 10.15
N ASN A 312 -23.99 8.79 9.29
CA ASN A 312 -24.62 10.04 9.75
C ASN A 312 -25.88 9.78 10.60
N THR A 313 -26.16 10.69 11.52
CA THR A 313 -27.35 10.74 12.39
C THR A 313 -28.08 12.06 12.17
N TRP A 314 -28.51 12.26 10.92
CA TRP A 314 -29.24 13.43 10.45
C TRP A 314 -30.76 13.20 10.45
N ASN A 315 -31.53 14.30 10.48
CA ASN A 315 -32.93 14.25 10.04
C ASN A 315 -33.02 13.67 8.62
N GLU A 316 -33.98 12.78 8.39
CA GLU A 316 -34.16 11.99 7.16
C GLU A 316 -34.18 12.82 5.86
N ASN A 317 -34.57 14.10 5.95
CA ASN A 317 -34.72 14.99 4.79
C ASN A 317 -33.42 15.72 4.40
N ILE A 318 -32.35 15.65 5.21
CA ILE A 318 -31.10 16.38 4.97
C ILE A 318 -30.29 15.76 3.82
N GLU A 319 -30.07 14.44 3.80
CA GLU A 319 -29.34 13.78 2.70
C GLU A 319 -30.04 13.97 1.33
N PRO A 320 -31.37 13.78 1.20
CA PRO A 320 -32.12 14.13 -0.01
C PRO A 320 -31.96 15.60 -0.42
N THR A 321 -31.98 16.54 0.53
CA THR A 321 -31.86 17.98 0.23
C THR A 321 -30.47 18.35 -0.29
N ILE A 322 -29.40 17.78 0.28
CA ILE A 322 -28.03 17.96 -0.23
C ILE A 322 -27.89 17.34 -1.64
N ILE A 323 -28.49 16.15 -1.85
CA ILE A 323 -28.51 15.47 -3.15
C ILE A 323 -29.28 16.27 -4.20
N LYS A 324 -30.44 16.85 -3.86
CA LYS A 324 -31.27 17.68 -4.74
C LYS A 324 -30.49 18.87 -5.31
N TYR A 325 -29.72 19.57 -4.47
CA TYR A 325 -29.03 20.80 -4.89
C TYR A 325 -27.62 20.57 -5.46
N LEU A 326 -26.83 19.63 -4.93
CA LEU A 326 -25.46 19.38 -5.43
C LEU A 326 -25.42 18.28 -6.52
N GLY A 327 -26.46 17.45 -6.57
CA GLY A 327 -26.59 16.27 -7.44
C GLY A 327 -26.31 16.46 -8.93
N PRO A 328 -26.77 17.55 -9.59
CA PRO A 328 -26.59 17.74 -11.03
C PRO A 328 -25.11 17.73 -11.50
N SER A 329 -24.16 18.01 -10.60
CA SER A 329 -22.72 18.02 -10.90
C SER A 329 -21.98 16.73 -10.49
N LEU A 330 -22.61 15.84 -9.71
CA LEU A 330 -21.97 14.65 -9.15
C LEU A 330 -21.56 13.64 -10.22
N LYS A 331 -20.36 13.10 -10.09
CA LYS A 331 -19.85 11.95 -10.87
C LYS A 331 -19.68 10.70 -10.01
N SER A 332 -19.56 10.83 -8.69
CA SER A 332 -19.59 9.71 -7.75
C SER A 332 -20.29 10.06 -6.43
N LEU A 333 -21.09 9.12 -5.94
CA LEU A 333 -21.79 9.18 -4.66
C LEU A 333 -21.46 7.91 -3.86
N SER A 334 -21.17 8.04 -2.58
CA SER A 334 -21.06 6.90 -1.65
C SER A 334 -22.10 7.02 -0.53
N LEU A 335 -22.92 5.98 -0.39
CA LEU A 335 -23.93 5.85 0.65
C LEU A 335 -23.54 4.74 1.63
N PHE A 336 -23.80 4.97 2.92
CA PHE A 336 -23.82 3.93 3.93
C PHE A 336 -25.25 3.37 4.10
N GLU A 337 -25.39 2.19 4.67
CA GLU A 337 -26.65 1.49 4.94
C GLU A 337 -27.85 2.39 5.32
N LYS A 338 -27.70 3.23 6.35
CA LYS A 338 -28.77 4.14 6.82
C LYS A 338 -29.18 5.21 5.81
N SER A 339 -28.30 5.56 4.87
CA SER A 339 -28.54 6.51 3.78
C SER A 339 -29.29 5.89 2.60
N ILE A 340 -29.51 4.57 2.57
CA ILE A 340 -30.16 3.88 1.46
C ILE A 340 -31.68 3.86 1.72
N THR A 341 -32.32 5.03 1.54
CA THR A 341 -33.75 5.26 1.80
C THR A 341 -34.50 5.61 0.51
N ILE A 342 -35.84 5.53 0.52
CA ILE A 342 -36.67 5.88 -0.65
C ILE A 342 -36.42 7.33 -1.11
N PRO A 343 -36.45 8.36 -0.24
CA PRO A 343 -36.17 9.73 -0.66
C PRO A 343 -34.79 9.90 -1.28
N VAL A 344 -33.74 9.28 -0.70
CA VAL A 344 -32.38 9.37 -1.23
C VAL A 344 -32.27 8.73 -2.62
N ILE A 345 -32.69 7.49 -2.80
CA ILE A 345 -32.53 6.80 -4.11
C ILE A 345 -33.42 7.41 -5.19
N ARG A 346 -34.64 7.86 -4.84
CA ARG A 346 -35.50 8.63 -5.73
C ARG A 346 -34.81 9.93 -6.18
N ASP A 347 -34.31 10.73 -5.25
CA ASP A 347 -33.72 12.03 -5.56
C ASP A 347 -32.39 11.89 -6.31
N VAL A 348 -31.62 10.81 -6.08
CA VAL A 348 -30.49 10.44 -6.96
C VAL A 348 -30.95 10.17 -8.40
N SER A 349 -32.05 9.45 -8.60
CA SER A 349 -32.57 9.19 -9.96
C SER A 349 -33.09 10.45 -10.67
N MET A 350 -33.55 11.44 -9.90
CA MET A 350 -34.14 12.69 -10.41
C MET A 350 -33.09 13.78 -10.68
N TYR A 351 -32.14 14.00 -9.76
CA TYR A 351 -31.22 15.14 -9.80
C TYR A 351 -29.78 14.77 -10.19
N CYS A 352 -29.33 13.53 -9.94
CA CYS A 352 -27.94 13.12 -10.20
C CYS A 352 -27.73 12.57 -11.62
N LEU A 353 -28.21 13.28 -12.65
CA LEU A 353 -28.22 12.83 -14.05
C LEU A 353 -26.82 12.54 -14.65
N ASN A 354 -25.75 13.10 -14.08
CA ASN A 354 -24.36 12.91 -14.50
C ASN A 354 -23.58 11.86 -13.67
N LEU A 355 -24.26 11.15 -12.76
CA LEU A 355 -23.63 10.23 -11.81
C LEU A 355 -23.10 8.97 -12.51
N LEU A 356 -21.78 8.78 -12.50
CA LEU A 356 -21.15 7.61 -13.13
C LEU A 356 -21.00 6.43 -12.17
N ILE A 357 -20.79 6.69 -10.87
CA ILE A 357 -20.46 5.67 -9.87
C ILE A 357 -21.29 5.86 -8.59
N LEU A 358 -22.18 4.91 -8.30
CA LEU A 358 -22.79 4.76 -6.98
C LEU A 358 -22.03 3.69 -6.18
N LYS A 359 -21.58 4.03 -4.96
CA LYS A 359 -21.04 3.07 -3.99
C LYS A 359 -22.02 2.90 -2.84
N MET A 360 -22.25 1.65 -2.42
CA MET A 360 -23.03 1.28 -1.24
C MET A 360 -22.14 0.51 -0.25
N ILE A 361 -22.19 0.89 1.02
CA ILE A 361 -21.51 0.20 2.11
C ILE A 361 -22.56 -0.24 3.13
N ILE A 362 -22.76 -1.56 3.20
CA ILE A 362 -23.88 -2.21 3.89
C ILE A 362 -23.30 -3.14 4.96
N VAL A 363 -23.68 -2.96 6.22
CA VAL A 363 -23.26 -3.85 7.31
C VAL A 363 -24.15 -5.09 7.35
N ASN A 364 -25.45 -4.93 7.16
CA ASN A 364 -26.44 -6.00 7.14
C ASN A 364 -27.63 -5.60 6.26
N ILE A 365 -27.75 -6.20 5.07
CA ILE A 365 -28.78 -5.81 4.08
C ILE A 365 -30.23 -6.04 4.56
N LYS A 366 -30.46 -6.75 5.68
CA LYS A 366 -31.79 -6.84 6.32
C LYS A 366 -32.28 -5.49 6.86
N ASN A 367 -31.35 -4.57 7.16
CA ASN A 367 -31.64 -3.27 7.79
C ASN A 367 -32.11 -2.22 6.77
N ILE A 368 -31.99 -2.50 5.46
CA ILE A 368 -32.49 -1.65 4.38
C ILE A 368 -33.95 -2.03 4.10
N ASP A 369 -34.84 -1.05 4.08
CA ASP A 369 -36.23 -1.26 3.68
C ASP A 369 -36.30 -1.81 2.25
N SER A 370 -36.99 -2.92 2.09
CA SER A 370 -37.09 -3.60 0.81
C SER A 370 -37.93 -2.84 -0.24
N LEU A 371 -38.70 -1.84 0.18
CA LEU A 371 -39.41 -0.90 -0.70
C LEU A 371 -38.48 0.11 -1.40
N VAL A 372 -37.20 0.22 -0.99
CA VAL A 372 -36.21 1.07 -1.65
C VAL A 372 -35.74 0.44 -2.98
N PHE A 373 -35.67 -0.90 -3.07
CA PHE A 373 -35.05 -1.56 -4.21
C PHE A 373 -35.66 -1.25 -5.58
N PRO A 374 -36.99 -1.16 -5.78
CA PRO A 374 -37.59 -0.78 -7.07
C PRO A 374 -37.05 0.52 -7.67
N TYR A 375 -36.67 1.52 -6.85
CA TYR A 375 -36.16 2.81 -7.31
C TYR A 375 -34.77 2.70 -7.98
N PHE A 376 -34.02 1.62 -7.75
CA PHE A 376 -32.72 1.40 -8.40
C PHE A 376 -32.83 1.22 -9.92
N LYS A 377 -34.00 0.82 -10.45
CA LYS A 377 -34.23 0.68 -11.90
C LYS A 377 -34.11 2.01 -12.64
N ASN A 378 -34.42 3.12 -11.96
CA ASN A 378 -34.46 4.46 -12.54
C ASN A 378 -33.09 5.16 -12.58
N LEU A 379 -32.05 4.54 -12.00
CA LEU A 379 -30.72 5.14 -11.89
C LEU A 379 -29.98 5.13 -13.24
N LYS A 380 -29.46 6.29 -13.67
CA LYS A 380 -28.68 6.43 -14.91
C LYS A 380 -27.17 6.22 -14.71
N ILE A 381 -26.80 5.38 -13.74
CA ILE A 381 -25.41 5.12 -13.35
C ILE A 381 -24.75 4.07 -14.24
N ARG A 382 -23.48 4.27 -14.61
CA ARG A 382 -22.67 3.27 -15.34
C ARG A 382 -22.10 2.20 -14.41
N LYS A 383 -21.76 2.56 -13.16
CA LYS A 383 -21.10 1.66 -12.21
C LYS A 383 -21.80 1.63 -10.86
N LEU A 384 -21.94 0.41 -10.34
CA LEU A 384 -22.33 0.12 -8.95
C LEU A 384 -21.14 -0.53 -8.20
N ASP A 385 -20.88 -0.14 -6.95
CA ASP A 385 -19.82 -0.72 -6.10
C ASP A 385 -20.44 -1.10 -4.75
N ILE A 386 -20.62 -2.40 -4.47
CA ILE A 386 -21.36 -2.90 -3.30
C ILE A 386 -20.39 -3.60 -2.35
N ASN A 387 -20.28 -3.12 -1.11
CA ASN A 387 -19.60 -3.82 -0.02
C ASN A 387 -20.64 -4.29 1.02
N ILE A 388 -20.73 -5.59 1.31
CA ILE A 388 -21.61 -6.19 2.33
C ILE A 388 -20.78 -6.92 3.40
N TYR A 389 -20.87 -6.47 4.65
CA TYR A 389 -20.08 -6.95 5.80
C TYR A 389 -20.82 -8.00 6.67
N GLY A 390 -22.02 -8.41 6.29
CA GLY A 390 -22.89 -9.28 7.08
C GLY A 390 -22.94 -10.72 6.59
N ILE A 391 -22.88 -11.68 7.52
CA ILE A 391 -23.12 -13.10 7.26
C ILE A 391 -24.58 -13.28 6.79
N LEU A 392 -24.80 -13.75 5.55
CA LEU A 392 -26.16 -13.94 5.02
C LEU A 392 -26.99 -14.92 5.87
N CYS A 393 -28.16 -14.45 6.30
CA CYS A 393 -29.31 -15.28 6.66
C CYS A 393 -30.41 -15.17 5.59
N GLU A 394 -31.48 -15.95 5.70
CA GLU A 394 -32.54 -16.05 4.68
C GLU A 394 -33.17 -14.70 4.29
N ASN A 395 -33.45 -13.83 5.26
CA ASN A 395 -33.99 -12.49 4.98
C ASN A 395 -32.97 -11.59 4.24
N MET A 396 -31.66 -11.82 4.43
CA MET A 396 -30.63 -11.15 3.61
C MET A 396 -30.55 -11.70 2.19
N LYS A 397 -30.83 -12.99 1.96
CA LYS A 397 -30.95 -13.55 0.60
C LYS A 397 -32.09 -12.88 -0.17
N ASN A 398 -33.23 -12.67 0.49
CA ASN A 398 -34.40 -12.02 -0.10
C ASN A 398 -34.14 -10.55 -0.48
N ASN A 399 -33.47 -9.77 0.38
CA ASN A 399 -33.05 -8.41 0.03
C ASN A 399 -31.91 -8.40 -1.01
N LEU A 400 -31.00 -9.38 -0.96
CA LEU A 400 -30.07 -9.81 -2.02
C LEU A 400 -30.71 -9.83 -3.41
N MET A 401 -31.69 -10.73 -3.55
CA MET A 401 -32.47 -10.97 -4.75
C MET A 401 -33.28 -9.74 -5.18
N LYS A 402 -33.95 -9.05 -4.25
CA LYS A 402 -34.71 -7.82 -4.54
C LYS A 402 -33.82 -6.70 -5.08
N LEU A 403 -32.60 -6.53 -4.54
CA LEU A 403 -31.64 -5.56 -5.06
C LEU A 403 -31.21 -5.93 -6.48
N ALA A 404 -30.76 -7.17 -6.71
CA ALA A 404 -30.29 -7.65 -8.01
C ALA A 404 -31.36 -7.53 -9.12
N ASN A 405 -32.61 -7.93 -8.84
CA ASN A 405 -33.77 -7.82 -9.73
C ASN A 405 -34.18 -6.38 -10.08
N ASN A 406 -33.62 -5.36 -9.42
CA ASN A 406 -33.96 -3.95 -9.62
C ASN A 406 -32.76 -3.06 -9.98
N ILE A 407 -31.64 -3.63 -10.42
CA ILE A 407 -30.53 -2.85 -10.97
C ILE A 407 -30.92 -2.29 -12.34
N SER A 408 -30.65 -1.00 -12.57
CA SER A 408 -30.89 -0.36 -13.86
C SER A 408 -30.00 -0.96 -14.95
N ILE A 409 -30.58 -1.12 -16.15
CA ILE A 409 -29.92 -1.66 -17.36
C ILE A 409 -28.64 -0.89 -17.75
N ASN A 410 -28.52 0.37 -17.30
CA ASN A 410 -27.38 1.25 -17.53
C ASN A 410 -26.09 0.82 -16.80
N VAL A 411 -26.18 -0.08 -15.80
CA VAL A 411 -25.01 -0.56 -15.04
C VAL A 411 -24.18 -1.52 -15.89
N GLU A 412 -23.12 -1.01 -16.51
CA GLU A 412 -22.18 -1.81 -17.29
C GLU A 412 -21.05 -2.42 -16.46
N GLU A 413 -20.74 -1.80 -15.31
CA GLU A 413 -19.67 -2.24 -14.41
C GLU A 413 -20.22 -2.47 -12.99
N ILE A 414 -19.84 -3.59 -12.38
CA ILE A 414 -20.08 -3.80 -10.95
C ILE A 414 -18.80 -4.13 -10.18
N SER A 415 -18.68 -3.61 -8.96
CA SER A 415 -17.84 -4.24 -7.93
C SER A 415 -18.72 -4.90 -6.88
N LEU A 416 -18.32 -6.09 -6.43
CA LEU A 416 -18.89 -6.79 -5.28
C LEU A 416 -17.78 -7.10 -4.26
N TRP A 417 -18.03 -6.81 -3.00
CA TRP A 417 -17.25 -7.30 -1.86
C TRP A 417 -18.20 -7.91 -0.83
N PHE A 418 -17.92 -9.14 -0.41
CA PHE A 418 -18.69 -9.88 0.58
C PHE A 418 -17.78 -10.39 1.70
N SER A 419 -18.26 -10.32 2.94
CA SER A 419 -17.59 -10.93 4.10
C SER A 419 -17.74 -12.45 4.12
N GLY A 420 -16.61 -13.17 4.05
CA GLY A 420 -16.52 -14.61 4.28
C GLY A 420 -16.78 -15.52 3.06
N ASP A 421 -16.43 -16.79 3.22
CA ASP A 421 -16.01 -17.70 2.13
C ASP A 421 -17.17 -18.42 1.40
N LYS A 422 -18.36 -17.83 1.44
CA LYS A 422 -19.59 -18.41 0.86
C LYS A 422 -19.82 -17.83 -0.53
N LEU A 423 -19.99 -18.71 -1.53
CA LEU A 423 -20.36 -18.31 -2.91
C LEU A 423 -21.83 -17.89 -3.06
N GLN A 424 -22.68 -18.25 -2.11
CA GLN A 424 -24.13 -17.99 -2.15
C GLN A 424 -24.56 -16.52 -2.38
N PRO A 425 -23.89 -15.48 -1.83
CA PRO A 425 -24.21 -14.08 -2.14
C PRO A 425 -23.98 -13.76 -3.61
N LEU A 426 -22.86 -14.23 -4.19
CA LEU A 426 -22.52 -14.04 -5.59
C LEU A 426 -23.50 -14.80 -6.49
N LYS A 427 -23.86 -16.03 -6.11
CA LYS A 427 -24.85 -16.86 -6.81
C LYS A 427 -26.19 -16.15 -6.93
N ILE A 428 -26.80 -15.82 -5.80
CA ILE A 428 -28.10 -15.11 -5.73
C ILE A 428 -28.05 -13.83 -6.57
N PHE A 429 -26.94 -13.10 -6.51
CA PHE A 429 -26.79 -11.85 -7.24
C PHE A 429 -26.72 -12.04 -8.76
N LEU A 430 -25.86 -12.93 -9.27
CA LEU A 430 -25.66 -13.12 -10.71
C LEU A 430 -26.82 -13.86 -11.40
N GLU A 431 -27.54 -14.73 -10.67
CA GLU A 431 -28.76 -15.35 -11.18
C GLU A 431 -29.86 -14.32 -11.46
N HIS A 432 -29.97 -13.29 -10.61
CA HIS A 432 -31.07 -12.31 -10.61
C HIS A 432 -30.74 -10.95 -11.25
N CYS A 433 -29.46 -10.58 -11.39
CA CYS A 433 -29.12 -9.33 -12.07
C CYS A 433 -29.33 -9.44 -13.59
N HIS A 434 -29.47 -8.27 -14.23
CA HIS A 434 -29.55 -8.17 -15.69
C HIS A 434 -28.26 -8.66 -16.36
N ASN A 435 -28.38 -9.09 -17.62
CA ASN A 435 -27.37 -9.83 -18.37
C ASN A 435 -26.50 -8.94 -19.31
N TYR A 436 -26.30 -7.67 -18.93
CA TYR A 436 -25.59 -6.64 -19.73
C TYR A 436 -24.29 -6.14 -19.06
N LEU A 437 -23.83 -6.78 -17.99
CA LEU A 437 -22.60 -6.38 -17.29
C LEU A 437 -21.38 -6.65 -18.17
N LYS A 438 -20.72 -5.57 -18.64
CA LYS A 438 -19.46 -5.65 -19.38
C LYS A 438 -18.27 -5.99 -18.48
N LYS A 439 -18.39 -5.75 -17.17
CA LYS A 439 -17.31 -5.98 -16.19
C LYS A 439 -17.83 -6.30 -14.79
N ILE A 440 -17.33 -7.40 -14.24
CA ILE A 440 -17.56 -7.83 -12.87
C ILE A 440 -16.23 -7.70 -12.11
N SER A 441 -16.23 -7.04 -10.95
CA SER A 441 -15.04 -6.84 -10.10
C SER A 441 -15.29 -7.39 -8.71
N LEU A 442 -14.85 -8.62 -8.46
CA LEU A 442 -14.99 -9.30 -7.19
C LEU A 442 -13.81 -8.97 -6.27
N LYS A 443 -14.09 -8.87 -4.97
CA LYS A 443 -13.12 -8.66 -3.89
C LYS A 443 -13.60 -9.52 -2.72
N PHE A 444 -12.72 -10.26 -2.05
CA PHE A 444 -13.14 -11.20 -0.99
C PHE A 444 -12.15 -11.18 0.18
N GLY A 445 -12.63 -11.47 1.39
CA GLY A 445 -11.78 -11.53 2.58
C GLY A 445 -10.82 -12.72 2.63
N VAL A 446 -11.14 -13.83 1.95
CA VAL A 446 -10.28 -15.02 1.83
C VAL A 446 -10.59 -15.73 0.50
N THR A 447 -9.59 -16.36 -0.15
CA THR A 447 -9.70 -16.93 -1.52
C THR A 447 -9.81 -18.46 -1.60
N HIS A 448 -10.47 -19.09 -0.62
CA HIS A 448 -10.79 -20.54 -0.62
C HIS A 448 -12.02 -20.93 -1.46
N PHE A 449 -12.51 -20.05 -2.34
CA PHE A 449 -13.66 -20.31 -3.22
C PHE A 449 -13.29 -20.42 -4.71
N LEU A 450 -12.08 -20.01 -5.12
CA LEU A 450 -11.64 -20.07 -6.52
C LEU A 450 -11.51 -21.53 -7.00
N SER A 451 -11.05 -22.42 -6.12
CA SER A 451 -10.92 -23.86 -6.35
C SER A 451 -12.24 -24.64 -6.25
N LYS A 452 -13.38 -23.96 -6.02
CA LYS A 452 -14.70 -24.60 -6.02
C LYS A 452 -15.25 -24.58 -7.45
N PRO A 453 -15.55 -25.72 -8.10
CA PRO A 453 -16.12 -25.73 -9.45
C PRO A 453 -17.43 -24.95 -9.59
N GLU A 454 -18.18 -24.79 -8.49
CA GLU A 454 -19.33 -23.89 -8.40
C GLU A 454 -19.03 -22.45 -8.84
N PHE A 455 -17.81 -21.94 -8.60
CA PHE A 455 -17.41 -20.58 -8.97
C PHE A 455 -17.29 -20.43 -10.49
N SER A 456 -16.55 -21.32 -11.16
CA SER A 456 -16.46 -21.30 -12.63
C SER A 456 -17.85 -21.45 -13.25
N LYS A 457 -18.59 -22.48 -12.85
CA LYS A 457 -19.94 -22.76 -13.35
C LYS A 457 -20.89 -21.56 -13.19
N LEU A 458 -20.81 -20.81 -12.09
CA LEU A 458 -21.61 -19.60 -11.89
C LEU A 458 -21.22 -18.47 -12.86
N ILE A 459 -19.93 -18.25 -13.08
CA ILE A 459 -19.44 -17.22 -14.01
C ILE A 459 -19.76 -17.62 -15.46
N LEU A 460 -19.55 -18.87 -15.85
CA LEU A 460 -19.89 -19.42 -17.18
C LEU A 460 -21.40 -19.32 -17.45
N ASN A 461 -22.24 -19.71 -16.49
CA ASN A 461 -23.69 -19.53 -16.59
C ASN A 461 -24.08 -18.06 -16.82
N TYR A 462 -23.40 -17.10 -16.19
CA TYR A 462 -23.64 -15.68 -16.43
C TYR A 462 -23.17 -15.26 -17.83
N ILE A 463 -21.98 -15.69 -18.27
CA ILE A 463 -21.44 -15.40 -19.60
C ILE A 463 -22.42 -15.86 -20.69
N ASP A 464 -22.91 -17.10 -20.60
CA ASP A 464 -23.83 -17.69 -21.56
C ASP A 464 -25.21 -17.01 -21.52
N LYS A 465 -25.73 -16.69 -20.32
CA LYS A 465 -26.94 -15.83 -20.16
C LYS A 465 -26.74 -14.41 -20.74
N SER A 466 -25.50 -13.93 -20.84
CA SER A 466 -25.16 -12.55 -21.24
C SER A 466 -24.90 -12.34 -22.73
N ASN A 467 -25.00 -13.40 -23.56
CA ASN A 467 -24.59 -13.35 -24.97
C ASN A 467 -23.18 -12.74 -25.15
N ASN A 468 -22.24 -13.11 -24.26
CA ASN A 468 -20.88 -12.57 -24.18
C ASN A 468 -20.79 -11.04 -24.01
N SER A 469 -21.75 -10.40 -23.32
CA SER A 469 -21.65 -8.98 -22.98
C SER A 469 -20.52 -8.70 -21.98
N LEU A 470 -20.22 -9.66 -21.09
CA LEU A 470 -19.09 -9.62 -20.16
C LEU A 470 -17.76 -9.68 -20.92
N LYS A 471 -16.83 -8.78 -20.58
CA LYS A 471 -15.48 -8.72 -21.19
C LYS A 471 -14.34 -8.77 -20.18
N ILE A 472 -14.60 -8.37 -18.92
CA ILE A 472 -13.59 -8.28 -17.87
C ILE A 472 -14.10 -8.89 -16.57
N LEU A 473 -13.39 -9.91 -16.07
CA LEU A 473 -13.56 -10.42 -14.71
C LEU A 473 -12.35 -9.98 -13.87
N LYS A 474 -12.54 -9.05 -12.94
CA LYS A 474 -11.52 -8.69 -11.96
C LYS A 474 -11.72 -9.48 -10.67
N ILE A 475 -10.65 -10.07 -10.15
CA ILE A 475 -10.61 -10.81 -8.88
C ILE A 475 -9.54 -10.12 -8.02
N GLY A 476 -9.94 -9.52 -6.91
CA GLY A 476 -9.01 -8.84 -5.99
C GLY A 476 -8.92 -9.53 -4.64
N GLU A 477 -7.80 -9.26 -3.96
CA GLU A 477 -7.54 -9.72 -2.58
C GLU A 477 -7.28 -11.24 -2.54
N VAL A 478 -6.51 -11.73 -3.52
CA VAL A 478 -5.88 -13.05 -3.43
C VAL A 478 -4.66 -12.95 -2.53
N GLU A 479 -4.62 -13.79 -1.49
CA GLU A 479 -3.57 -13.85 -0.46
C GLU A 479 -2.75 -15.16 -0.51
N ARG A 480 -3.06 -16.03 -1.48
CA ARG A 480 -2.35 -17.29 -1.74
C ARG A 480 -2.07 -17.48 -3.23
N ILE A 481 -1.03 -18.25 -3.53
CA ILE A 481 -0.78 -18.75 -4.88
C ILE A 481 -1.98 -19.60 -5.35
N LEU A 482 -2.33 -19.47 -6.63
CA LEU A 482 -3.38 -20.26 -7.28
C LEU A 482 -2.85 -21.66 -7.58
N ASN A 483 -3.63 -22.70 -7.27
CA ASN A 483 -3.28 -24.08 -7.61
C ASN A 483 -3.73 -24.42 -9.04
N ASN A 484 -3.38 -25.62 -9.52
CA ASN A 484 -3.73 -26.06 -10.88
C ASN A 484 -5.26 -26.13 -11.11
N GLU A 485 -6.05 -26.35 -10.06
CA GLU A 485 -7.52 -26.36 -10.13
C GLU A 485 -8.07 -24.93 -10.32
N ASP A 486 -7.60 -23.97 -9.52
CA ASP A 486 -7.91 -22.54 -9.67
C ASP A 486 -7.58 -22.08 -11.10
N LEU A 487 -6.40 -22.44 -11.61
CA LEU A 487 -5.94 -22.06 -12.95
C LEU A 487 -6.76 -22.72 -14.06
N SER A 488 -7.12 -24.00 -13.91
CA SER A 488 -7.99 -24.71 -14.87
C SER A 488 -9.38 -24.08 -14.95
N LEU A 489 -10.01 -23.84 -13.79
CA LEU A 489 -11.33 -23.20 -13.67
C LEU A 489 -11.33 -21.75 -14.21
N LEU A 490 -10.22 -21.02 -14.06
CA LEU A 490 -10.04 -19.71 -14.69
C LEU A 490 -9.77 -19.82 -16.21
N GLY A 491 -9.13 -20.90 -16.66
CA GLY A 491 -8.90 -21.24 -18.07
C GLY A 491 -10.20 -21.42 -18.86
N GLU A 492 -11.21 -22.09 -18.29
CA GLU A 492 -12.55 -22.23 -18.88
C GLU A 492 -13.19 -20.85 -19.17
N ILE A 493 -13.03 -19.91 -18.24
CA ILE A 493 -13.54 -18.53 -18.37
C ILE A 493 -12.73 -17.74 -19.40
N ILE A 494 -11.41 -17.92 -19.46
CA ILE A 494 -10.54 -17.30 -20.47
C ILE A 494 -10.87 -17.81 -21.89
N ALA A 495 -11.18 -19.10 -22.05
CA ALA A 495 -11.57 -19.70 -23.32
C ALA A 495 -12.87 -19.10 -23.92
N LYS A 496 -13.74 -18.52 -23.08
CA LYS A 496 -14.91 -17.72 -23.51
C LYS A 496 -14.54 -16.28 -23.94
N GLY A 497 -13.26 -15.94 -24.02
CA GLY A 497 -12.75 -14.61 -24.43
C GLY A 497 -12.72 -13.56 -23.32
N ILE A 498 -12.89 -13.94 -22.05
CA ILE A 498 -12.95 -13.01 -20.92
C ILE A 498 -11.54 -12.61 -20.45
N LYS A 499 -11.27 -11.30 -20.39
CA LYS A 499 -10.02 -10.80 -19.79
C LYS A 499 -10.10 -10.87 -18.26
N ILE A 500 -9.43 -11.86 -17.67
CA ILE A 500 -9.28 -11.95 -16.22
C ILE A 500 -8.21 -10.97 -15.73
N LEU A 501 -8.49 -10.26 -14.64
CA LEU A 501 -7.58 -9.30 -13.99
C LEU A 501 -7.44 -9.65 -12.51
N ILE A 502 -6.40 -10.40 -12.16
CA ILE A 502 -6.15 -10.81 -10.78
C ILE A 502 -5.31 -9.73 -10.08
N VAL A 503 -5.75 -9.31 -8.89
CA VAL A 503 -5.01 -8.43 -7.98
C VAL A 503 -4.74 -9.21 -6.70
N HIS A 504 -3.73 -10.07 -6.79
CA HIS A 504 -3.02 -10.61 -5.64
C HIS A 504 -2.30 -9.45 -4.93
N ARG A 505 -2.27 -9.42 -3.59
CA ARG A 505 -1.62 -8.32 -2.87
C ARG A 505 -0.08 -8.45 -2.83
N ASP A 506 0.42 -9.68 -2.76
CA ASP A 506 1.85 -9.99 -2.70
C ASP A 506 2.30 -11.01 -3.78
N PHE A 507 2.09 -10.69 -5.07
CA PHE A 507 2.69 -11.46 -6.18
C PHE A 507 3.37 -10.55 -7.19
N GLN A 508 4.70 -10.55 -7.15
CA GLN A 508 5.58 -10.05 -8.21
C GLN A 508 6.46 -11.21 -8.66
N ILE A 509 6.66 -11.35 -9.96
CA ILE A 509 7.36 -12.50 -10.59
C ILE A 509 8.90 -12.46 -10.40
N GLY A 510 9.40 -11.60 -9.51
CA GLY A 510 10.83 -11.38 -9.23
C GLY A 510 11.48 -12.37 -8.26
N ASN A 511 11.26 -13.68 -8.45
CA ASN A 511 11.77 -14.84 -7.69
C ASN A 511 13.11 -14.66 -6.89
N ILE A 512 13.27 -14.91 -5.56
CA ILE A 512 12.76 -14.15 -4.38
C ILE A 512 13.59 -13.99 -2.97
N LEU A 513 14.47 -14.69 -2.15
CA LEU A 513 15.28 -15.96 -1.85
C LEU A 513 15.25 -16.48 -0.35
N ILE A 514 15.11 -17.81 -0.04
CA ILE A 514 14.96 -18.45 1.30
C ILE A 514 16.02 -18.03 2.36
N ASN A 515 15.60 -17.53 3.54
CA ASN A 515 16.11 -17.98 4.87
C ASN A 515 15.30 -17.49 6.09
N SER A 516 15.54 -18.09 7.26
CA SER A 516 14.81 -17.93 8.54
C SER A 516 15.43 -16.93 9.53
N ASP A 517 14.58 -16.21 10.27
CA ASP A 517 14.86 -15.73 11.66
C ASP A 517 13.65 -15.02 12.32
N ASP A 518 12.76 -14.42 11.51
CA ASP A 518 11.60 -13.64 12.02
C ASP A 518 10.42 -14.54 12.42
N THR A 519 10.20 -14.70 13.73
CA THR A 519 9.01 -15.33 14.32
C THR A 519 7.86 -14.32 14.47
N PHE A 520 6.75 -14.53 13.75
CA PHE A 520 5.57 -13.67 13.81
C PHE A 520 4.50 -14.22 14.76
N GLU A 521 4.19 -13.48 15.81
CA GLU A 521 3.26 -13.88 16.86
C GLU A 521 1.88 -13.23 16.64
N SER A 522 0.87 -14.05 16.33
CA SER A 522 -0.49 -13.59 15.98
C SER A 522 -1.47 -13.82 17.13
N TYR A 523 -1.92 -12.72 17.75
CA TYR A 523 -2.77 -12.69 18.95
C TYR A 523 -4.19 -13.27 18.81
N TYR A 524 -4.52 -13.90 17.67
CA TYR A 524 -5.88 -14.32 17.32
C TYR A 524 -6.02 -15.78 16.86
N LEU A 525 -4.93 -16.56 16.73
CA LEU A 525 -5.01 -17.91 16.11
C LEU A 525 -4.26 -19.07 16.80
N ASN A 526 -3.40 -18.82 17.80
CA ASN A 526 -2.65 -19.88 18.52
C ASN A 526 -1.99 -20.95 17.62
N LEU A 527 -1.48 -20.53 16.46
CA LEU A 527 -0.84 -21.39 15.45
C LEU A 527 0.59 -20.92 15.20
N PHE A 528 1.55 -21.82 15.45
CA PHE A 528 2.95 -21.59 15.12
C PHE A 528 3.18 -21.83 13.62
N ILE A 529 3.72 -20.83 12.92
CA ILE A 529 4.09 -20.95 11.50
C ILE A 529 5.56 -20.53 11.37
N PRO A 530 6.48 -21.44 10.99
CA PRO A 530 7.84 -21.07 10.62
C PRO A 530 7.83 -20.41 9.23
N VAL A 531 8.31 -19.18 9.12
CA VAL A 531 8.34 -18.44 7.84
C VAL A 531 9.78 -18.30 7.35
N SER A 532 10.14 -19.16 6.40
CA SER A 532 11.36 -19.04 5.59
C SER A 532 11.14 -19.72 4.25
N THR A 533 10.75 -18.96 3.22
CA THR A 533 10.53 -19.49 1.87
C THR A 533 10.61 -18.39 0.83
N TYR A 534 11.63 -18.42 -0.03
CA TYR A 534 11.79 -17.50 -1.14
C TYR A 534 12.82 -18.03 -2.23
N ILE A 535 12.97 -17.54 -3.48
CA ILE A 535 13.76 -18.21 -4.60
C ILE A 535 15.03 -17.41 -5.10
N SER A 536 15.89 -17.84 -6.03
CA SER A 536 16.83 -16.91 -6.74
C SER A 536 17.03 -17.25 -8.20
N ASP A 537 17.11 -16.23 -9.07
CA ASP A 537 17.45 -16.39 -10.47
C ASP A 537 18.34 -15.24 -10.99
N MET A 538 19.39 -15.62 -11.73
CA MET A 538 20.38 -14.77 -12.41
C MET A 538 20.94 -15.55 -13.63
N GLY A 539 20.05 -16.09 -14.47
CA GLY A 539 20.41 -16.81 -15.70
C GLY A 539 19.71 -16.25 -16.94
N LEU A 540 20.42 -15.48 -17.76
CA LEU A 540 19.90 -14.97 -19.05
C LEU A 540 20.76 -15.46 -20.21
N CYS A 541 20.11 -15.87 -21.31
CA CYS A 541 20.75 -16.12 -22.60
C CYS A 541 19.82 -15.61 -23.71
N GLY A 542 20.40 -14.90 -24.69
CA GLY A 542 19.82 -14.62 -26.00
C GLY A 542 20.85 -14.96 -27.07
N GLU A 543 20.41 -15.06 -28.33
CA GLU A 543 21.32 -15.42 -29.44
C GLU A 543 22.23 -14.24 -29.82
N VAL A 544 23.50 -14.56 -30.11
CA VAL A 544 24.61 -13.60 -30.29
C VAL A 544 24.37 -12.62 -31.45
N ASP A 545 23.60 -13.05 -32.44
CA ASP A 545 23.45 -12.38 -33.74
C ASP A 545 22.37 -11.27 -33.69
N ASN A 546 21.54 -11.24 -32.63
CA ASN A 546 20.35 -10.38 -32.57
C ASN A 546 20.71 -8.94 -32.15
N LYS A 547 20.42 -7.99 -33.04
CA LYS A 547 20.79 -6.57 -32.90
C LYS A 547 19.69 -5.70 -32.27
N ASP A 548 18.56 -6.28 -31.84
CA ASP A 548 17.49 -5.56 -31.17
C ASP A 548 17.84 -5.24 -29.70
N LYS A 549 17.87 -3.95 -29.36
CA LYS A 549 18.24 -3.42 -28.03
C LYS A 549 17.15 -3.56 -26.97
N THR A 550 16.02 -4.20 -27.28
CA THR A 550 14.93 -4.46 -26.32
C THR A 550 15.13 -5.70 -25.44
N ASN A 551 16.07 -6.59 -25.79
CA ASN A 551 16.43 -7.77 -25.00
C ASN A 551 17.67 -7.52 -24.13
N ILE A 552 17.69 -8.08 -22.90
CA ILE A 552 18.65 -7.72 -21.85
C ILE A 552 19.51 -8.92 -21.41
N TYR A 553 20.76 -8.62 -21.02
CA TYR A 553 21.85 -9.56 -20.69
C TYR A 553 21.96 -9.85 -19.18
N GLY A 554 22.59 -10.97 -18.80
CA GLY A 554 22.71 -11.43 -17.41
C GLY A 554 24.10 -11.32 -16.77
N VAL A 555 24.16 -11.66 -15.48
CA VAL A 555 25.38 -11.70 -14.64
C VAL A 555 25.45 -13.07 -13.95
N ILE A 556 26.64 -13.67 -13.90
CA ILE A 556 26.88 -15.03 -13.38
C ILE A 556 26.87 -15.03 -11.84
N PHE A 557 26.29 -16.06 -11.19
CA PHE A 557 26.85 -16.63 -9.95
C PHE A 557 26.36 -18.03 -9.57
N TYR A 558 27.23 -19.05 -9.60
CA TYR A 558 27.40 -20.11 -8.57
C TYR A 558 28.62 -21.01 -8.89
N LEU A 559 29.23 -21.63 -7.87
CA LEU A 559 30.23 -22.72 -7.93
C LEU A 559 31.47 -22.55 -8.86
N SER A 560 32.41 -21.69 -8.48
CA SER A 560 33.80 -21.76 -8.99
C SER A 560 34.84 -21.36 -7.92
N LEU A 561 34.55 -21.74 -6.67
CA LEU A 561 35.47 -21.58 -5.54
C LEU A 561 36.80 -22.30 -5.84
N ASN A 562 37.91 -21.58 -5.62
CA ASN A 562 39.30 -21.93 -5.98
C ASN A 562 39.75 -21.68 -7.45
N CYS A 563 39.14 -20.73 -8.18
CA CYS A 563 39.77 -20.14 -9.38
C CYS A 563 39.63 -18.61 -9.44
N ALA A 564 40.26 -17.96 -10.42
CA ALA A 564 40.09 -16.54 -10.70
C ALA A 564 38.79 -16.29 -11.47
N HIS A 565 38.08 -15.20 -11.18
CA HIS A 565 36.86 -14.84 -11.93
C HIS A 565 37.22 -13.98 -13.15
N ASP A 566 37.93 -14.59 -14.09
CA ASP A 566 38.58 -13.96 -15.23
C ASP A 566 37.93 -14.29 -16.60
N ARG A 567 38.58 -13.86 -17.68
CA ARG A 567 38.16 -14.08 -19.06
C ARG A 567 38.08 -15.56 -19.45
N GLU A 568 38.96 -16.40 -18.93
CA GLU A 568 39.04 -17.82 -19.29
C GLU A 568 37.89 -18.60 -18.63
N LEU A 569 37.62 -18.34 -17.34
CA LEU A 569 36.43 -18.87 -16.66
C LEU A 569 35.13 -18.48 -17.39
N VAL A 570 35.02 -17.22 -17.80
CA VAL A 570 33.84 -16.71 -18.54
C VAL A 570 33.69 -17.42 -19.89
N LEU A 571 34.76 -17.55 -20.67
CA LEU A 571 34.76 -18.28 -21.94
C LEU A 571 34.38 -19.75 -21.76
N ASN A 572 34.91 -20.41 -20.72
CA ASN A 572 34.58 -21.79 -20.40
C ASN A 572 33.08 -21.96 -20.09
N ILE A 573 32.49 -21.08 -19.29
CA ILE A 573 31.05 -21.08 -18.99
C ILE A 573 30.21 -20.82 -20.26
N CYS A 574 30.63 -19.89 -21.12
CA CYS A 574 29.98 -19.62 -22.42
C CYS A 574 30.04 -20.83 -23.37
N ASN A 575 31.17 -21.55 -23.39
CA ASN A 575 31.38 -22.78 -24.16
C ASN A 575 30.65 -24.01 -23.58
N GLY A 576 29.76 -23.81 -22.59
CA GLY A 576 28.91 -24.86 -22.01
C GLY A 576 29.55 -25.66 -20.88
N ILE A 577 30.79 -25.34 -20.46
CA ILE A 577 31.41 -25.99 -19.29
C ILE A 577 30.61 -25.59 -18.04
N ARG A 578 30.38 -26.57 -17.16
CA ARG A 578 29.66 -26.43 -15.89
C ARG A 578 30.50 -27.05 -14.77
N PRO A 579 30.34 -26.61 -13.52
CA PRO A 579 30.89 -27.31 -12.37
C PRO A 579 30.34 -28.74 -12.32
N GLU A 580 31.20 -29.70 -11.97
CA GLU A 580 30.78 -31.08 -11.75
C GLU A 580 29.83 -31.14 -10.55
N ILE A 581 28.64 -31.69 -10.75
CA ILE A 581 27.67 -31.89 -9.67
C ILE A 581 28.06 -33.19 -8.96
N PRO A 582 28.47 -33.16 -7.69
CA PRO A 582 28.82 -34.39 -6.98
C PRO A 582 27.60 -35.30 -6.89
N GLU A 583 27.81 -36.61 -7.04
CA GLU A 583 26.77 -37.59 -6.73
C GLU A 583 26.36 -37.45 -5.26
N ILE A 584 25.05 -37.43 -5.01
CA ILE A 584 24.49 -37.29 -3.66
C ILE A 584 24.09 -38.70 -3.19
N PRO A 585 24.90 -39.39 -2.35
CA PRO A 585 24.70 -40.82 -2.06
C PRO A 585 23.44 -41.12 -1.23
N GLU A 586 22.76 -40.07 -0.77
CA GLU A 586 21.57 -40.10 0.08
C GLU A 586 20.26 -40.13 -0.74
N LEU A 587 20.34 -40.03 -2.07
CA LEU A 587 19.20 -40.10 -3.00
C LEU A 587 19.04 -41.49 -3.60
N LYS A 588 17.79 -41.94 -3.75
CA LYS A 588 17.42 -43.16 -4.47
C LYS A 588 17.28 -42.92 -5.97
N SER A 589 17.19 -41.65 -6.40
CA SER A 589 17.03 -41.26 -7.80
C SER A 589 17.71 -39.90 -8.10
N ASN A 590 18.48 -39.84 -9.20
CA ASN A 590 19.20 -38.65 -9.66
C ASN A 590 18.31 -37.52 -10.22
N TRP A 591 16.98 -37.61 -10.09
CA TRP A 591 16.04 -36.66 -10.71
C TRP A 591 16.30 -35.18 -10.39
N TYR A 592 16.80 -34.87 -9.20
CA TYR A 592 17.14 -33.51 -8.78
C TYR A 592 18.40 -33.01 -9.51
N ILE A 593 19.41 -33.87 -9.65
CA ILE A 593 20.63 -33.62 -10.43
C ILE A 593 20.28 -33.48 -11.92
N ASP A 594 19.38 -34.30 -12.44
CA ASP A 594 18.93 -34.24 -13.84
C ASP A 594 18.07 -33.00 -14.14
N LEU A 595 17.30 -32.51 -13.14
CA LEU A 595 16.62 -31.22 -13.23
C LEU A 595 17.62 -30.07 -13.27
N ILE A 596 18.66 -30.08 -12.43
CA ILE A 596 19.75 -29.08 -12.46
C ILE A 596 20.45 -29.11 -13.84
N LYS A 597 20.83 -30.29 -14.34
CA LYS A 597 21.45 -30.46 -15.67
C LYS A 597 20.58 -29.88 -16.79
N LYS A 598 19.25 -30.12 -16.75
CA LYS A 598 18.30 -29.54 -17.72
C LYS A 598 18.18 -28.02 -17.61
N CYS A 599 18.19 -27.46 -16.40
CA CYS A 599 18.22 -26.01 -16.20
C CYS A 599 19.55 -25.36 -16.68
N TRP A 600 20.65 -26.12 -16.67
CA TRP A 600 21.99 -25.64 -17.05
C TRP A 600 22.36 -25.88 -18.53
N ASP A 601 21.48 -26.52 -19.32
CA ASP A 601 21.72 -26.86 -20.73
C ASP A 601 22.16 -25.61 -21.54
N PRO A 602 23.21 -25.69 -22.37
CA PRO A 602 23.66 -24.55 -23.18
C PRO A 602 22.59 -24.03 -24.15
N LYS A 603 21.68 -24.89 -24.66
CA LYS A 603 20.63 -24.50 -25.62
C LYS A 603 19.37 -24.04 -24.88
N HIS A 604 18.92 -22.81 -25.15
CA HIS A 604 17.78 -22.22 -24.45
C HIS A 604 16.49 -23.04 -24.59
N ASN A 605 16.21 -23.61 -25.77
CA ASN A 605 15.01 -24.44 -26.04
C ASN A 605 15.01 -25.80 -25.34
N ASN A 606 16.15 -26.26 -24.79
CA ASN A 606 16.21 -27.48 -24.00
C ASN A 606 15.89 -27.25 -22.51
N ARG A 607 15.96 -25.99 -22.04
CA ARG A 607 15.73 -25.64 -20.64
C ARG A 607 14.24 -25.74 -20.31
N PRO A 608 13.87 -26.32 -19.15
CA PRO A 608 12.47 -26.40 -18.76
C PRO A 608 11.95 -25.00 -18.43
N ASN A 609 10.76 -24.65 -18.92
CA ASN A 609 10.10 -23.41 -18.53
C ASN A 609 9.64 -23.49 -17.06
N ILE A 610 9.29 -22.35 -16.45
CA ILE A 610 8.94 -22.31 -15.01
C ILE A 610 7.74 -23.20 -14.66
N GLU A 611 6.78 -23.37 -15.58
CA GLU A 611 5.62 -24.24 -15.43
C GLU A 611 6.04 -25.72 -15.38
N LEU A 612 6.97 -26.13 -16.26
CA LEU A 612 7.54 -27.47 -16.28
C LEU A 612 8.39 -27.73 -15.03
N ILE A 613 9.23 -26.79 -14.60
CA ILE A 613 10.00 -26.89 -13.34
C ILE A 613 9.05 -27.08 -12.15
N ILE A 614 8.01 -26.25 -12.03
CA ILE A 614 7.00 -26.35 -10.96
C ILE A 614 6.29 -27.71 -11.02
N SER A 615 5.91 -28.20 -12.21
CA SER A 615 5.24 -29.49 -12.33
C SER A 615 6.13 -30.68 -11.95
N ILE A 616 7.44 -30.63 -12.26
CA ILE A 616 8.42 -31.66 -11.87
C ILE A 616 8.62 -31.64 -10.35
N LEU A 617 8.87 -30.47 -9.76
CA LEU A 617 9.06 -30.30 -8.32
C LEU A 617 7.80 -30.70 -7.53
N HIS A 618 6.62 -30.24 -7.96
CA HIS A 618 5.35 -30.55 -7.30
C HIS A 618 5.01 -32.04 -7.42
N LYS A 619 5.21 -32.67 -8.58
CA LYS A 619 5.01 -34.12 -8.72
C LYS A 619 5.90 -34.87 -7.73
N LYS A 620 7.20 -34.55 -7.72
CA LYS A 620 8.14 -35.19 -6.81
C LYS A 620 7.80 -34.96 -5.35
N TYR A 621 7.44 -33.74 -4.95
CA TYR A 621 7.03 -33.42 -3.58
C TYR A 621 5.75 -34.17 -3.12
N CYS A 622 4.86 -34.56 -4.04
CA CYS A 622 3.70 -35.39 -3.73
C CYS A 622 3.97 -36.90 -3.72
N ASP A 623 5.01 -37.35 -4.42
CA ASP A 623 5.41 -38.77 -4.54
C ASP A 623 6.53 -39.17 -3.53
N ASP A 624 7.01 -38.25 -2.69
CA ASP A 624 8.26 -38.37 -1.88
C ASP A 624 8.02 -38.58 -0.37
N ASP A 625 7.53 -39.78 0.01
CA ASP A 625 7.48 -40.25 1.41
C ASP A 625 8.87 -40.28 2.09
N ASP A 626 9.96 -40.29 1.30
CA ASP A 626 11.34 -40.43 1.75
C ASP A 626 12.05 -39.09 2.05
N LYS A 627 11.47 -37.95 1.69
CA LYS A 627 12.11 -36.62 1.75
C LYS A 627 13.44 -36.54 0.99
N GLU A 628 13.52 -37.14 -0.21
CA GLU A 628 14.64 -36.95 -1.16
C GLU A 628 14.98 -35.47 -1.37
N TYR A 629 13.97 -34.60 -1.49
CA TYR A 629 14.19 -33.15 -1.66
C TYR A 629 15.01 -32.54 -0.50
N GLU A 630 14.62 -32.83 0.74
CA GLU A 630 15.34 -32.30 1.92
C GLU A 630 16.76 -32.86 2.03
N LYS A 631 16.99 -34.12 1.61
CA LYS A 631 18.32 -34.74 1.60
C LYS A 631 19.23 -34.06 0.57
N ALA A 632 18.75 -33.85 -0.66
CA ALA A 632 19.48 -33.15 -1.71
C ALA A 632 19.92 -31.75 -1.27
N GLU A 633 18.99 -30.95 -0.72
CA GLU A 633 19.33 -29.61 -0.23
C GLU A 633 20.28 -29.65 0.97
N ARG A 634 20.10 -30.56 1.94
CA ARG A 634 21.00 -30.65 3.10
C ARG A 634 22.43 -31.02 2.69
N TYR A 635 22.60 -31.96 1.75
CA TYR A 635 23.91 -32.37 1.27
C TYR A 635 24.64 -31.22 0.55
N LEU A 636 23.97 -30.55 -0.39
CA LEU A 636 24.51 -29.39 -1.10
C LEU A 636 24.84 -28.22 -0.15
N ASN A 637 24.00 -27.95 0.86
CA ASN A 637 24.25 -26.91 1.87
C ASN A 637 25.36 -27.29 2.87
N LYS A 638 25.58 -28.59 3.13
CA LYS A 638 26.71 -29.05 3.94
C LYS A 638 28.03 -28.79 3.21
N GLY A 639 28.12 -29.18 1.94
CA GLY A 639 29.24 -28.84 1.06
C GLY A 639 29.49 -27.34 1.01
N TYR A 640 28.44 -26.51 0.87
CA TYR A 640 28.57 -25.05 0.91
C TYR A 640 29.21 -24.54 2.21
N LYS A 641 28.82 -25.07 3.38
CA LYS A 641 29.44 -24.68 4.66
C LYS A 641 30.91 -25.08 4.75
N GLU A 642 31.25 -26.30 4.37
CA GLU A 642 32.62 -26.82 4.44
C GLU A 642 33.54 -26.09 3.44
N ILE A 643 33.06 -25.77 2.23
CA ILE A 643 33.79 -24.99 1.23
C ILE A 643 33.90 -23.50 1.65
N SER A 644 32.90 -22.93 2.35
CA SER A 644 32.97 -21.54 2.84
C SER A 644 34.04 -21.27 3.90
N GLN A 645 34.69 -22.33 4.42
CA GLN A 645 35.82 -22.25 5.36
C GLN A 645 37.18 -22.37 4.66
N LEU A 646 37.22 -22.70 3.36
CA LEU A 646 38.45 -22.65 2.57
C LEU A 646 38.77 -21.20 2.18
N THR A 647 40.07 -20.90 2.08
CA THR A 647 40.56 -19.59 1.66
C THR A 647 40.13 -19.30 0.22
N THR A 648 39.19 -18.37 0.05
CA THR A 648 38.74 -17.94 -1.28
C THR A 648 39.89 -17.35 -2.10
N HIS A 649 39.94 -17.70 -3.39
CA HIS A 649 40.95 -17.17 -4.29
C HIS A 649 40.88 -15.62 -4.33
N PRO A 650 41.98 -14.86 -4.20
CA PRO A 650 41.93 -13.40 -4.00
C PRO A 650 41.43 -12.61 -5.23
N GLN A 651 41.32 -13.26 -6.40
CA GLN A 651 40.70 -12.70 -7.61
C GLN A 651 39.31 -13.29 -7.90
N ALA A 652 38.74 -14.07 -6.97
CA ALA A 652 37.35 -14.47 -7.02
C ALA A 652 36.46 -13.37 -6.43
N ILE A 653 35.64 -12.76 -7.27
CA ILE A 653 34.73 -11.65 -6.91
C ILE A 653 33.34 -12.24 -6.65
N TYR A 654 32.79 -12.03 -5.45
CA TYR A 654 31.53 -12.61 -4.97
C TYR A 654 30.36 -11.61 -4.91
N THR A 655 30.41 -10.59 -5.76
CA THR A 655 29.40 -9.55 -5.90
C THR A 655 29.09 -9.30 -7.38
N SER A 656 27.92 -8.75 -7.69
CA SER A 656 27.48 -8.53 -9.07
C SER A 656 28.44 -7.62 -9.85
N TRP A 657 29.00 -8.12 -10.95
CA TRP A 657 30.00 -7.44 -11.76
C TRP A 657 29.63 -7.46 -13.26
N LEU A 658 30.11 -6.50 -14.04
CA LEU A 658 29.94 -6.47 -15.49
C LEU A 658 31.05 -7.25 -16.18
N LEU A 659 30.68 -8.12 -17.12
CA LEU A 659 31.60 -8.95 -17.91
C LEU A 659 32.37 -8.17 -19.00
N SER A 660 32.07 -6.88 -19.23
CA SER A 660 32.62 -6.11 -20.35
C SER A 660 34.15 -6.02 -20.43
N PRO A 661 34.94 -5.92 -19.32
CA PRO A 661 36.40 -5.84 -19.42
C PRO A 661 37.05 -7.06 -20.08
N TYR A 662 36.35 -8.19 -20.09
CA TYR A 662 36.84 -9.46 -20.64
C TYR A 662 36.23 -9.80 -22.01
N THR A 663 35.13 -9.16 -22.38
CA THR A 663 34.40 -9.42 -23.64
C THR A 663 34.59 -8.33 -24.71
N GLU A 664 35.06 -7.13 -24.36
CA GLU A 664 35.36 -6.08 -25.34
C GLU A 664 36.42 -6.49 -26.38
N SER A 665 37.31 -7.42 -26.04
CA SER A 665 38.31 -8.03 -26.94
C SER A 665 37.85 -9.34 -27.61
N LEU A 666 36.55 -9.68 -27.55
CA LEU A 666 35.95 -10.80 -28.30
C LEU A 666 35.20 -10.35 -29.57
N ALA A 667 35.27 -9.06 -29.91
CA ALA A 667 34.78 -8.53 -31.20
C ALA A 667 35.73 -8.92 -32.35
N ILE A 668 35.82 -10.22 -32.64
CA ILE A 668 36.45 -10.76 -33.86
C ILE A 668 35.49 -10.48 -35.02
N ASP A 669 36.01 -9.83 -36.07
CA ASP A 669 35.22 -9.53 -37.26
C ASP A 669 35.13 -10.79 -38.15
N PHE A 670 33.98 -11.45 -38.15
CA PHE A 670 33.75 -12.68 -38.91
C PHE A 670 33.44 -12.43 -40.40
N THR A 671 33.63 -11.22 -40.93
CA THR A 671 33.44 -10.93 -42.36
C THR A 671 34.48 -11.60 -43.28
N GLU A 672 35.65 -12.00 -42.76
CA GLU A 672 36.73 -12.60 -43.58
C GLU A 672 36.65 -14.14 -43.74
N LEU A 673 35.70 -14.84 -43.11
CA LEU A 673 35.62 -16.32 -43.13
C LEU A 673 34.71 -16.93 -44.23
N ASN A 674 34.28 -16.13 -45.21
CA ASN A 674 33.49 -16.58 -46.36
C ASN A 674 34.17 -16.26 -47.71
N ASN A 675 35.38 -16.78 -47.94
CA ASN A 675 35.93 -17.03 -49.28
C ASN A 675 36.92 -18.21 -49.27
N ASP A 676 37.01 -18.90 -50.42
CA ASP A 676 38.04 -19.89 -50.82
C ASP A 676 38.43 -20.98 -49.79
N ASN A 677 37.85 -22.19 -49.79
CA ASN A 677 37.82 -23.16 -50.90
C ASN A 677 36.80 -24.28 -50.58
N LYS A 678 35.87 -24.68 -51.46
CA LYS A 678 36.05 -25.44 -52.72
C LYS A 678 36.78 -26.79 -52.57
N LYS A 679 35.98 -27.84 -52.38
CA LYS A 679 35.94 -28.98 -53.30
C LYS A 679 34.54 -29.59 -53.35
#